data_AF-A0A8S1D3B2-F1
#
_entry.id   AF-A0A8S1D3B2-F1
#
_cell.length_a   1.000
_cell.length_b   1.000
_cell.length_c   1.000
_cell.angle_alpha   90.00
_cell.angle_beta   90.00
_cell.angle_gamma   90.00
#
_symmetry.space_group_name_H-M   'P 1'
#
loop_
_entity.id
_entity.type
_entity.pdbx_description
1 polymer ?
#
loop_
_entity_poly.entity_id
_entity_poly.type
_entity_poly.pdbx_seq_one_letter_code
_entity_poly.pdbx_strand_id
1 'polypeptide(L)'
;MAGNPYAGYLKDLEVGGKTFKFFDLPALGGSKYDELPFSVRVLLESVVRNCDEFSVTKSDVECVLNWANQQNVELNFKPARVILQDFTGVPAVVDFAAMRDAVSKLGGDPDKINPICPSDLVIDHSVQVDFARTPDSLQKNQDLEFERNKERFRFLKWGATAFRNMLIVPPGSGIVHQVNLEYLARVVFSDSEVLYPDSVVGTDSHTTMINGLGVLGWGAGGIEAEAVMLGQAISMLLPEVIGYQITGALDQYATSTDLVLTITKHLRQIGVVGKFVEFFGPGVTALSIADRATISNMCPEYGATVGFFPVDNATLAYLRQTNRDETKIQTIEAYLRASKMMRNYSDANQDPKFTQVVELDLATVVPSVSGPKRPHDRVSVSEMKQDFLQCLTNKVGFKGFGLRNENLGAAGAFEYEGKTYSLKHGSVVIAAITSCTNTSNPSVMLGAGLLAKKASEAGLSVAPYIKTSLSPGSGVVSYYLQESGVLPYLEKMGFNNVGYGCMTCIGNSGPLNDAIVDAIEKNDLVCCGVLSGNRNFEGRIHPNTRANYLASPLLVIAYAIAGRVDIDFETEPLGHTEKGEPIFLRQVWPTRSEIQAVESKYVIPAMFKEVYSKVTQGSKAWQELQAPEGKLYPWDTTSTYIKKPPFFENMTEELPQQAPLVDARCLLNLGDSVTTDHISPAGSIARNSPAARYLAERGQAFQLILT
;
A
#
# COMPACT_ATOMS: atom_id res chain seq x y z
N MET A 1 13.23 -26.82 18.11
CA MET A 1 13.87 -26.33 19.35
C MET A 1 14.95 -27.27 19.87
N ALA A 2 14.81 -28.60 19.80
CA ALA A 2 15.94 -29.51 20.03
C ALA A 2 17.09 -29.16 19.06
N GLY A 3 18.27 -28.86 19.59
CA GLY A 3 19.44 -28.45 18.80
C GLY A 3 19.64 -26.94 18.63
N ASN A 4 18.70 -26.06 19.03
CA ASN A 4 18.93 -24.61 19.00
C ASN A 4 19.96 -24.22 20.10
N PRO A 5 21.12 -23.63 19.76
CA PRO A 5 22.16 -23.27 20.72
C PRO A 5 21.73 -22.25 21.79
N TYR A 6 20.66 -21.50 21.54
CA TYR A 6 20.15 -20.45 22.41
C TYR A 6 18.98 -20.91 23.29
N ALA A 7 18.66 -22.21 23.33
CA ALA A 7 17.59 -22.75 24.15
C ALA A 7 17.71 -22.40 25.66
N GLY A 8 18.94 -22.14 26.15
CA GLY A 8 19.18 -21.68 27.53
C GLY A 8 18.65 -20.27 27.85
N TYR A 9 18.30 -19.47 26.84
CA TYR A 9 17.69 -18.16 27.00
C TYR A 9 16.15 -18.20 26.92
N LEU A 10 15.55 -19.37 26.78
CA LEU A 10 14.11 -19.53 26.78
C LEU A 10 13.58 -19.38 28.21
N LYS A 11 12.74 -18.37 28.44
CA LYS A 11 12.12 -18.09 29.75
C LYS A 11 10.62 -18.25 29.69
N ASP A 12 10.05 -18.64 30.83
CA ASP A 12 8.60 -18.70 31.02
C ASP A 12 8.06 -17.29 31.29
N LEU A 13 6.87 -17.01 30.76
CA LEU A 13 6.11 -15.79 30.95
C LEU A 13 4.66 -16.17 31.26
N GLU A 14 4.20 -15.86 32.47
CA GLU A 14 2.81 -16.11 32.87
C GLU A 14 1.94 -14.90 32.53
N VAL A 15 0.87 -15.14 31.76
CA VAL A 15 -0.13 -14.12 31.42
C VAL A 15 -1.52 -14.74 31.51
N GLY A 16 -2.41 -14.14 32.30
CA GLY A 16 -3.81 -14.56 32.36
C GLY A 16 -4.03 -16.03 32.74
N GLY A 17 -3.13 -16.62 33.53
CA GLY A 17 -3.19 -18.04 33.95
C GLY A 17 -2.68 -19.04 32.90
N LYS A 18 -2.11 -18.58 31.79
CA LYS A 18 -1.39 -19.40 30.81
C LYS A 18 0.11 -19.10 30.86
N THR A 19 0.92 -20.15 30.85
CA THR A 19 2.38 -20.03 30.75
C THR A 19 2.78 -20.08 29.28
N PHE A 20 3.48 -19.06 28.83
CA PHE A 20 4.13 -18.99 27.54
C PHE A 20 5.64 -19.04 27.70
N LYS A 21 6.36 -19.26 26.60
CA LYS A 21 7.81 -19.18 26.54
C LYS A 21 8.24 -18.05 25.61
N PHE A 22 9.40 -17.45 25.85
CA PHE A 22 10.02 -16.51 24.92
C PHE A 22 11.54 -16.50 25.07
N PHE A 23 12.27 -16.08 24.04
CA PHE A 23 13.72 -15.89 24.14
C PHE A 23 14.04 -14.55 24.82
N ASP A 24 14.73 -14.59 25.96
CA ASP A 24 15.17 -13.40 26.70
C ASP A 24 16.42 -12.78 26.06
N LEU A 25 16.19 -12.00 25.01
CA LEU A 25 17.22 -11.27 24.28
C LEU A 25 17.95 -10.21 25.14
N PRO A 26 17.29 -9.47 26.06
CA PRO A 26 18.01 -8.63 27.02
C PRO A 26 19.06 -9.41 27.82
N ALA A 27 18.75 -10.62 28.29
CA ALA A 27 19.72 -11.45 29.01
C ALA A 27 20.85 -11.97 28.10
N LEU A 28 20.55 -12.28 26.84
CA LEU A 28 21.55 -12.70 25.84
C LEU A 28 22.51 -11.57 25.48
N GLY A 29 21.98 -10.39 25.18
CA GLY A 29 22.75 -9.29 24.58
C GLY A 29 23.29 -8.26 25.57
N GLY A 30 22.79 -8.24 26.81
CA GLY A 30 23.20 -7.26 27.82
C GLY A 30 23.09 -5.82 27.32
N SER A 31 24.12 -5.01 27.55
CA SER A 31 24.13 -3.60 27.11
C SER A 31 24.10 -3.43 25.60
N LYS A 32 24.63 -4.38 24.81
CA LYS A 32 24.58 -4.30 23.35
C LYS A 32 23.13 -4.32 22.85
N TYR A 33 22.27 -5.13 23.47
CA TYR A 33 20.86 -5.21 23.12
C TYR A 33 20.13 -3.88 23.35
N ASP A 34 20.42 -3.21 24.47
CA ASP A 34 19.77 -1.96 24.84
C ASP A 34 20.10 -0.82 23.86
N GLU A 35 21.23 -0.89 23.16
CA GLU A 35 21.66 0.08 22.14
C GLU A 35 21.07 -0.17 20.75
N LEU A 36 20.56 -1.38 20.47
CA LEU A 36 20.03 -1.75 19.15
C LEU A 36 18.78 -0.95 18.80
N PRO A 37 18.66 -0.46 17.55
CA PRO A 37 17.38 -0.03 16.98
C PRO A 37 16.32 -1.11 17.14
N PHE A 38 15.08 -0.74 17.41
CA PHE A 38 14.01 -1.70 17.69
C PHE A 38 13.73 -2.60 16.48
N SER A 39 13.88 -2.08 15.26
CA SER A 39 13.81 -2.87 14.02
C SER A 39 14.87 -3.98 13.99
N VAL A 40 16.07 -3.72 14.51
CA VAL A 40 17.17 -4.70 14.59
C VAL A 40 16.92 -5.72 15.71
N ARG A 41 16.22 -5.33 16.79
CA ARG A 41 15.79 -6.27 17.84
C ARG A 41 14.85 -7.35 17.29
N VAL A 42 13.99 -7.00 16.32
CA VAL A 42 13.13 -7.98 15.63
C VAL A 42 13.95 -8.93 14.76
N LEU A 43 14.97 -8.43 14.04
CA LEU A 43 15.90 -9.30 13.30
C LEU A 43 16.62 -10.25 14.25
N LEU A 44 17.12 -9.74 15.39
CA LEU A 44 17.82 -10.52 16.41
C LEU A 44 16.94 -11.65 16.96
N GLU A 45 15.67 -11.35 17.25
CA GLU A 45 14.73 -12.35 17.72
C GLU A 45 14.58 -13.49 16.72
N SER A 46 14.38 -13.16 15.44
CA SER A 46 14.19 -14.15 14.39
C SER A 46 15.42 -15.06 14.26
N VAL A 47 16.62 -14.48 14.23
CA VAL A 47 17.85 -15.30 14.08
C VAL A 47 18.13 -16.17 15.31
N VAL A 48 17.84 -15.68 16.52
CA VAL A 48 17.99 -16.46 17.75
C VAL A 48 16.99 -17.63 17.78
N ARG A 49 15.72 -17.37 17.52
CA ARG A 49 14.67 -18.41 17.56
C ARG A 49 14.86 -19.46 16.49
N ASN A 50 15.35 -19.06 15.31
CA ASN A 50 15.51 -19.94 14.16
C ASN A 50 16.93 -20.50 13.98
N CYS A 51 17.86 -20.25 14.90
CA CYS A 51 19.22 -20.78 14.83
C CYS A 51 19.22 -22.32 14.82
N ASP A 52 19.62 -22.88 13.67
CA ASP A 52 19.68 -24.31 13.39
C ASP A 52 21.10 -24.78 13.01
N GLU A 53 22.08 -23.87 12.99
CA GLU A 53 23.46 -24.09 12.55
C GLU A 53 23.57 -24.58 11.10
N PHE A 54 22.53 -24.33 10.28
CA PHE A 54 22.49 -24.68 8.86
C PHE A 54 22.04 -23.49 8.01
N SER A 55 20.76 -23.11 8.12
CA SER A 55 20.21 -21.94 7.43
C SER A 55 20.41 -20.67 8.23
N VAL A 56 20.39 -20.76 9.56
CA VAL A 56 20.70 -19.65 10.47
C VAL A 56 21.69 -20.16 11.51
N THR A 57 22.82 -19.48 11.61
CA THR A 57 23.98 -19.88 12.40
C THR A 57 24.18 -18.96 13.61
N LYS A 58 25.01 -19.38 14.57
CA LYS A 58 25.47 -18.49 15.64
C LYS A 58 26.16 -17.23 15.12
N SER A 59 26.85 -17.32 13.98
CA SER A 59 27.50 -16.17 13.35
C SER A 59 26.48 -15.11 12.95
N ASP A 60 25.29 -15.51 12.47
CA ASP A 60 24.20 -14.57 12.16
C ASP A 60 23.73 -13.84 13.43
N VAL A 61 23.56 -14.57 14.53
CA VAL A 61 23.16 -13.98 15.83
C VAL A 61 24.21 -13.01 16.35
N GLU A 62 25.49 -13.39 16.32
CA GLU A 62 26.60 -12.53 16.73
C GLU A 62 26.73 -11.29 15.84
N CYS A 63 26.49 -11.44 14.54
CA CYS A 63 26.49 -10.34 13.58
C CYS A 63 25.41 -9.30 13.93
N VAL A 64 24.16 -9.74 14.13
CA VAL A 64 23.05 -8.84 14.49
C VAL A 64 23.26 -8.20 15.86
N LEU A 65 23.75 -8.96 16.85
CA LEU A 65 24.02 -8.41 18.18
C LEU A 65 25.15 -7.36 18.16
N ASN A 66 26.09 -7.47 17.21
CA ASN A 66 27.16 -6.52 16.97
C ASN A 66 26.83 -5.52 15.84
N TRP A 67 25.55 -5.30 15.54
CA TRP A 67 25.08 -4.49 14.41
C TRP A 67 25.82 -3.17 14.22
N ALA A 68 26.11 -2.42 15.29
CA ALA A 68 26.81 -1.13 15.21
C ALA A 68 28.20 -1.20 14.54
N ASN A 69 28.83 -2.38 14.47
CA ASN A 69 30.14 -2.60 13.84
C ASN A 69 30.10 -3.54 12.62
N GLN A 70 28.94 -4.08 12.25
CA GLN A 70 28.80 -5.17 11.25
C GLN A 70 27.75 -4.86 10.17
N GLN A 71 27.53 -3.59 9.87
CA GLN A 71 26.58 -3.17 8.82
C GLN A 71 27.05 -3.64 7.44
N ASN A 72 26.11 -3.98 6.57
CA ASN A 72 26.32 -4.49 5.21
C ASN A 72 26.95 -5.90 5.12
N VAL A 73 26.79 -6.71 6.18
CA VAL A 73 27.08 -8.15 6.14
C VAL A 73 25.82 -8.92 5.77
N GLU A 74 25.95 -10.00 5.00
CA GLU A 74 24.82 -10.87 4.64
C GLU A 74 24.20 -11.51 5.89
N LEU A 75 22.88 -11.54 5.95
CA LEU A 75 22.08 -12.06 7.04
C LEU A 75 20.94 -12.92 6.47
N ASN A 76 20.77 -14.11 7.07
CA ASN A 76 19.61 -14.96 6.83
C ASN A 76 18.47 -14.58 7.77
N PHE A 77 17.38 -14.02 7.22
CA PHE A 77 16.20 -13.63 7.99
C PHE A 77 14.98 -14.51 7.66
N LYS A 78 14.31 -15.04 8.69
CA LYS A 78 13.04 -15.77 8.54
C LYS A 78 11.88 -14.93 9.07
N PRO A 79 11.06 -14.30 8.22
CA PRO A 79 9.87 -13.58 8.68
C PRO A 79 8.85 -14.53 9.28
N ALA A 80 7.94 -14.01 10.11
CA ALA A 80 6.91 -14.82 10.76
C ALA A 80 5.78 -15.27 9.82
N ARG A 81 5.50 -14.49 8.77
CA ARG A 81 4.44 -14.77 7.79
C ARG A 81 4.73 -14.11 6.43
N VAL A 82 3.89 -14.44 5.46
CA VAL A 82 3.87 -13.83 4.12
C VAL A 82 2.50 -13.20 3.84
N ILE A 83 2.46 -12.10 3.09
CA ILE A 83 1.21 -11.50 2.59
C ILE A 83 1.26 -11.31 1.08
N LEU A 84 0.16 -11.60 0.39
CA LEU A 84 0.04 -11.47 -1.06
C LEU A 84 -1.20 -10.66 -1.45
N GLN A 85 -1.20 -10.18 -2.68
CA GLN A 85 -2.37 -9.63 -3.37
C GLN A 85 -2.59 -10.38 -4.70
N ASP A 86 -3.73 -10.27 -5.37
CA ASP A 86 -4.08 -11.17 -6.49
C ASP A 86 -3.24 -11.05 -7.78
N PHE A 87 -2.70 -9.87 -8.13
CA PHE A 87 -1.80 -9.71 -9.28
C PHE A 87 -0.50 -10.50 -9.12
N THR A 88 0.08 -10.53 -7.92
CA THR A 88 1.30 -11.32 -7.64
C THR A 88 1.01 -12.68 -7.00
N GLY A 89 -0.19 -12.86 -6.46
CA GLY A 89 -0.64 -14.09 -5.83
C GLY A 89 -1.09 -15.14 -6.84
N VAL A 90 -1.70 -14.73 -7.97
CA VAL A 90 -1.96 -15.66 -9.09
C VAL A 90 -0.67 -16.32 -9.58
N PRO A 91 0.39 -15.58 -9.99
CA PRO A 91 1.63 -16.21 -10.42
C PRO A 91 2.29 -17.02 -9.31
N ALA A 92 2.27 -16.57 -8.05
CA ALA A 92 2.82 -17.35 -6.94
C ALA A 92 2.11 -18.71 -6.77
N VAL A 93 0.77 -18.74 -6.83
CA VAL A 93 0.02 -20.01 -6.75
C VAL A 93 0.26 -20.88 -8.01
N VAL A 94 0.49 -20.27 -9.18
CA VAL A 94 0.93 -20.97 -10.41
C VAL A 94 2.28 -21.63 -10.21
N ASP A 95 3.23 -20.93 -9.59
CA ASP A 95 4.58 -21.45 -9.34
C ASP A 95 4.54 -22.60 -8.32
N PHE A 96 3.78 -22.48 -7.24
CA PHE A 96 3.52 -23.59 -6.32
C PHE A 96 2.88 -24.81 -7.02
N ALA A 97 1.91 -24.59 -7.91
CA ALA A 97 1.29 -25.67 -8.69
C ALA A 97 2.30 -26.34 -9.64
N ALA A 98 3.13 -25.55 -10.30
CA ALA A 98 4.19 -26.05 -11.20
C ALA A 98 5.30 -26.78 -10.45
N MET A 99 5.66 -26.33 -9.25
CA MET A 99 6.61 -27.00 -8.36
C MET A 99 6.06 -28.36 -7.88
N ARG A 100 4.76 -28.45 -7.54
CA ARG A 100 4.12 -29.73 -7.22
C ARG A 100 4.21 -30.72 -8.39
N ASP A 101 3.93 -30.26 -9.60
CA ASP A 101 4.08 -31.07 -10.81
C ASP A 101 5.54 -31.54 -11.01
N ALA A 102 6.52 -30.64 -10.81
CA ALA A 102 7.93 -30.95 -10.97
C ALA A 102 8.40 -31.99 -9.94
N VAL A 103 8.07 -31.80 -8.66
CA VAL A 103 8.37 -32.75 -7.58
C VAL A 103 7.72 -34.11 -7.85
N SER A 104 6.44 -34.12 -8.27
CA SER A 104 5.75 -35.36 -8.63
C SER A 104 6.41 -36.06 -9.82
N LYS A 105 6.85 -35.33 -10.85
CA LYS A 105 7.53 -35.87 -12.03
C LYS A 105 8.90 -36.50 -11.67
N LEU A 106 9.58 -35.93 -10.68
CA LEU A 106 10.84 -36.46 -10.13
C LEU A 106 10.62 -37.58 -9.09
N GLY A 107 9.38 -38.02 -8.86
CA GLY A 107 9.05 -39.11 -7.94
C GLY A 107 9.02 -38.71 -6.45
N GLY A 108 9.05 -37.41 -6.14
CA GLY A 108 8.90 -36.87 -4.80
C GLY A 108 7.44 -36.67 -4.37
N ASP A 109 7.24 -36.31 -3.10
CA ASP A 109 5.92 -36.00 -2.53
C ASP A 109 5.53 -34.52 -2.79
N PRO A 110 4.48 -34.24 -3.59
CA PRO A 110 4.04 -32.88 -3.87
C PRO A 110 3.52 -32.13 -2.63
N ASP A 111 3.12 -32.81 -1.55
CA ASP A 111 2.66 -32.14 -0.33
C ASP A 111 3.78 -31.41 0.43
N LYS A 112 5.05 -31.69 0.08
CA LYS A 112 6.20 -30.91 0.57
C LYS A 112 6.22 -29.49 0.00
N ILE A 113 5.60 -29.28 -1.16
CA ILE A 113 5.40 -27.95 -1.73
C ILE A 113 4.12 -27.38 -1.11
N ASN A 114 4.31 -26.74 0.04
CA ASN A 114 3.24 -26.11 0.82
C ASN A 114 3.81 -24.99 1.70
N PRO A 115 3.09 -23.87 1.88
CA PRO A 115 3.50 -22.84 2.84
C PRO A 115 3.67 -23.40 4.26
N ILE A 116 4.84 -23.16 4.88
CA ILE A 116 5.16 -23.56 6.25
C ILE A 116 4.80 -22.48 7.27
N CYS A 117 4.70 -21.22 6.82
CA CYS A 117 4.25 -20.08 7.61
C CYS A 117 2.86 -19.62 7.13
N PRO A 118 2.11 -18.89 7.98
CA PRO A 118 0.87 -18.24 7.55
C PRO A 118 1.12 -17.37 6.30
N SER A 119 0.25 -17.52 5.32
CA SER A 119 0.31 -16.83 4.04
C SER A 119 -1.08 -16.29 3.72
N ASP A 120 -1.25 -14.99 3.84
CA ASP A 120 -2.55 -14.34 3.65
C ASP A 120 -2.58 -13.65 2.27
N LEU A 121 -3.53 -13.98 1.40
CA LEU A 121 -3.72 -13.36 0.08
C LEU A 121 -5.00 -12.53 0.07
N VAL A 122 -4.94 -11.27 -0.36
CA VAL A 122 -6.12 -10.39 -0.48
C VAL A 122 -6.38 -10.08 -1.95
N ILE A 123 -7.62 -10.26 -2.42
CA ILE A 123 -8.00 -9.94 -3.80
C ILE A 123 -8.50 -8.50 -3.88
N ASP A 124 -7.69 -7.60 -4.44
CA ASP A 124 -7.91 -6.15 -4.42
C ASP A 124 -7.38 -5.39 -5.65
N HIS A 125 -6.64 -6.05 -6.56
CA HIS A 125 -6.09 -5.46 -7.78
C HIS A 125 -6.96 -5.71 -9.02
N SER A 126 -8.04 -6.50 -8.91
CA SER A 126 -8.92 -6.85 -10.04
C SER A 126 -10.05 -5.85 -10.32
N VAL A 127 -10.58 -5.16 -9.31
CA VAL A 127 -11.68 -4.21 -9.47
C VAL A 127 -11.23 -2.90 -10.12
N GLN A 128 -12.07 -2.36 -11.00
CA GLN A 128 -11.79 -1.13 -11.74
C GLN A 128 -12.91 -0.11 -11.62
N VAL A 129 -12.60 1.16 -11.84
CA VAL A 129 -13.61 2.24 -11.84
C VAL A 129 -14.28 2.32 -13.22
N ASP A 130 -14.94 1.24 -13.66
CA ASP A 130 -15.69 1.24 -14.93
C ASP A 130 -16.85 2.25 -14.88
N PHE A 131 -17.57 2.25 -13.77
CA PHE A 131 -18.62 3.19 -13.43
C PHE A 131 -18.23 4.02 -12.21
N ALA A 132 -18.65 5.28 -12.22
CA ALA A 132 -18.43 6.22 -11.13
C ALA A 132 -19.64 7.12 -10.95
N ARG A 133 -19.73 7.78 -9.80
CA ARG A 133 -20.65 8.90 -9.56
C ARG A 133 -22.14 8.54 -9.56
N THR A 134 -22.46 7.26 -9.38
CA THR A 134 -23.83 6.78 -9.24
C THR A 134 -23.97 5.83 -8.05
N PRO A 135 -25.17 5.73 -7.43
CA PRO A 135 -25.38 4.81 -6.30
C PRO A 135 -25.14 3.33 -6.63
N ASP A 136 -25.28 2.94 -7.89
CA ASP A 136 -25.10 1.56 -8.37
C ASP A 136 -23.69 1.27 -8.93
N SER A 137 -22.76 2.24 -8.86
CA SER A 137 -21.39 2.10 -9.37
C SER A 137 -20.63 0.94 -8.72
N LEU A 138 -20.71 0.81 -7.38
CA LEU A 138 -20.09 -0.29 -6.64
C LEU A 138 -20.49 -1.66 -7.19
N GLN A 139 -21.80 -1.91 -7.31
CA GLN A 139 -22.31 -3.20 -7.77
C GLN A 139 -21.88 -3.49 -9.20
N LYS A 140 -22.02 -2.51 -10.11
CA LYS A 140 -21.62 -2.66 -11.52
C LYS A 140 -20.14 -2.97 -11.69
N ASN A 141 -19.28 -2.31 -10.91
CA ASN A 141 -17.84 -2.54 -10.95
C ASN A 141 -17.48 -3.94 -10.40
N GLN A 142 -18.14 -4.38 -9.33
CA GLN A 142 -17.96 -5.74 -8.79
C GLN A 142 -18.49 -6.83 -9.75
N ASP A 143 -19.60 -6.58 -10.43
CA ASP A 143 -20.13 -7.52 -11.43
C ASP A 143 -19.15 -7.69 -12.59
N LEU A 144 -18.61 -6.58 -13.12
CA LEU A 144 -17.58 -6.62 -14.17
C LEU A 144 -16.27 -7.23 -13.69
N GLU A 145 -15.86 -6.98 -12.45
CA GLU A 145 -14.70 -7.62 -11.83
C GLU A 145 -14.85 -9.15 -11.87
N PHE A 146 -16.00 -9.67 -11.41
CA PHE A 146 -16.28 -11.11 -11.42
C PHE A 146 -16.39 -11.69 -12.82
N GLU A 147 -17.00 -10.98 -13.76
CA GLU A 147 -17.11 -11.41 -15.16
C GLU A 147 -15.72 -11.57 -15.79
N ARG A 148 -14.86 -10.56 -15.65
CA ARG A 148 -13.53 -10.51 -16.25
C ARG A 148 -12.54 -11.48 -15.60
N ASN A 149 -12.63 -11.66 -14.28
CA ASN A 149 -11.61 -12.37 -13.49
C ASN A 149 -12.05 -13.76 -12.99
N LYS A 150 -13.17 -14.29 -13.48
CA LYS A 150 -13.76 -15.56 -13.03
C LYS A 150 -12.75 -16.72 -12.98
N GLU A 151 -11.89 -16.83 -13.99
CA GLU A 151 -10.89 -17.89 -14.08
C GLU A 151 -9.79 -17.72 -13.02
N ARG A 152 -9.26 -16.50 -12.85
CA ARG A 152 -8.28 -16.17 -11.80
C ARG A 152 -8.85 -16.43 -10.40
N PHE A 153 -10.10 -16.05 -10.17
CA PHE A 153 -10.78 -16.28 -8.89
C PHE A 153 -11.01 -17.78 -8.63
N ARG A 154 -11.36 -18.55 -9.66
CA ARG A 154 -11.50 -19.99 -9.57
C ARG A 154 -10.16 -20.63 -9.19
N PHE A 155 -9.09 -20.18 -9.82
CA PHE A 155 -7.73 -20.65 -9.57
C PHE A 155 -7.27 -20.35 -8.13
N LEU A 156 -7.44 -19.11 -7.67
CA LEU A 156 -7.12 -18.74 -6.30
C LEU A 156 -7.98 -19.52 -5.29
N LYS A 157 -9.28 -19.69 -5.55
CA LYS A 157 -10.16 -20.49 -4.68
C LYS A 157 -9.72 -21.96 -4.59
N TRP A 158 -9.16 -22.53 -5.67
CA TRP A 158 -8.48 -23.83 -5.61
C TRP A 158 -7.21 -23.75 -4.75
N GLY A 159 -6.37 -22.73 -4.92
CA GLY A 159 -5.17 -22.54 -4.09
C GLY A 159 -5.47 -22.53 -2.59
N ALA A 160 -6.54 -21.84 -2.19
CA ALA A 160 -6.99 -21.76 -0.80
C ALA A 160 -7.32 -23.12 -0.16
N THR A 161 -7.73 -24.12 -0.97
CA THR A 161 -8.06 -25.46 -0.48
C THR A 161 -6.93 -26.46 -0.73
N ALA A 162 -6.10 -26.23 -1.75
CA ALA A 162 -4.99 -27.11 -2.12
C ALA A 162 -3.73 -26.91 -1.25
N PHE A 163 -3.56 -25.75 -0.64
CA PHE A 163 -2.40 -25.41 0.21
C PHE A 163 -2.82 -25.12 1.66
N ARG A 164 -2.14 -25.75 2.62
CA ARG A 164 -2.30 -25.42 4.05
C ARG A 164 -1.64 -24.07 4.35
N ASN A 165 -2.09 -23.41 5.40
CA ASN A 165 -1.61 -22.09 5.85
C ASN A 165 -1.85 -20.96 4.84
N MET A 166 -2.65 -21.18 3.79
CA MET A 166 -3.02 -20.17 2.82
C MET A 166 -4.44 -19.66 3.10
N LEU A 167 -4.55 -18.43 3.58
CA LEU A 167 -5.83 -17.73 3.74
C LEU A 167 -6.08 -16.86 2.52
N ILE A 168 -7.27 -16.93 1.93
CA ILE A 168 -7.68 -16.00 0.87
C ILE A 168 -8.81 -15.11 1.37
N VAL A 169 -8.57 -13.80 1.34
CA VAL A 169 -9.57 -12.77 1.51
C VAL A 169 -10.19 -12.46 0.14
N PRO A 170 -11.50 -12.76 -0.05
CA PRO A 170 -12.19 -12.68 -1.33
C PRO A 170 -12.37 -11.25 -1.86
N PRO A 171 -12.73 -11.10 -3.15
CA PRO A 171 -12.94 -9.78 -3.77
C PRO A 171 -13.99 -8.95 -3.04
N GLY A 172 -13.81 -7.63 -3.05
CA GLY A 172 -14.73 -6.68 -2.43
C GLY A 172 -14.62 -6.55 -0.91
N SER A 173 -13.60 -7.16 -0.29
CA SER A 173 -13.37 -7.10 1.16
C SER A 173 -12.55 -5.90 1.61
N GLY A 174 -11.67 -5.38 0.75
CA GLY A 174 -10.73 -4.30 1.08
C GLY A 174 -9.38 -4.43 0.38
N ILE A 175 -8.47 -3.51 0.66
CA ILE A 175 -7.11 -3.45 0.11
C ILE A 175 -6.14 -4.15 1.07
N VAL A 176 -5.20 -4.92 0.53
CA VAL A 176 -4.27 -5.81 1.24
C VAL A 176 -3.66 -5.17 2.49
N HIS A 177 -3.16 -3.94 2.40
CA HIS A 177 -2.45 -3.29 3.51
C HIS A 177 -3.38 -2.74 4.58
N GLN A 178 -4.60 -2.31 4.21
CA GLN A 178 -5.60 -1.87 5.19
C GLN A 178 -6.21 -3.08 5.91
N VAL A 179 -6.54 -4.15 5.18
CA VAL A 179 -6.95 -5.43 5.77
C VAL A 179 -5.83 -6.01 6.66
N ASN A 180 -4.56 -5.83 6.28
CA ASN A 180 -3.43 -6.21 7.13
C ASN A 180 -3.43 -5.44 8.45
N LEU A 181 -3.49 -4.11 8.39
CA LEU A 181 -3.49 -3.25 9.58
C LEU A 181 -4.69 -3.54 10.50
N GLU A 182 -5.88 -3.63 9.91
CA GLU A 182 -7.15 -3.70 10.63
C GLU A 182 -7.55 -5.12 11.03
N TYR A 183 -6.97 -6.18 10.44
CA TYR A 183 -7.38 -7.56 10.71
C TYR A 183 -6.23 -8.58 10.76
N LEU A 184 -5.37 -8.65 9.73
CA LEU A 184 -4.39 -9.74 9.61
C LEU A 184 -3.14 -9.56 10.48
N ALA A 185 -2.80 -8.37 10.95
CA ALA A 185 -1.60 -8.18 11.75
C ALA A 185 -1.73 -8.79 13.15
N ARG A 186 -0.69 -9.54 13.55
CA ARG A 186 -0.66 -10.25 14.84
C ARG A 186 0.04 -9.40 15.91
N VAL A 187 0.98 -8.53 15.52
CA VAL A 187 1.91 -7.77 16.38
C VAL A 187 2.86 -8.68 17.17
N VAL A 188 2.33 -9.68 17.88
CA VAL A 188 3.06 -10.80 18.49
C VAL A 188 2.31 -12.08 18.15
N PHE A 189 3.03 -13.10 17.69
CA PHE A 189 2.47 -14.42 17.54
C PHE A 189 2.26 -15.07 18.91
N SER A 190 0.99 -15.24 19.29
CA SER A 190 0.58 -15.74 20.61
C SER A 190 -0.20 -17.06 20.59
N ASP A 191 -0.36 -17.64 19.40
CA ASP A 191 -1.15 -18.87 19.21
C ASP A 191 -0.30 -20.14 19.44
N SER A 192 1.03 -20.01 19.49
CA SER A 192 1.99 -21.05 19.87
C SER A 192 2.44 -20.95 21.34
N GLU A 193 3.16 -21.96 21.83
CA GLU A 193 3.80 -21.94 23.17
C GLU A 193 4.87 -20.85 23.28
N VAL A 194 5.62 -20.62 22.19
CA VAL A 194 6.66 -19.59 22.12
C VAL A 194 6.09 -18.30 21.53
N LEU A 195 6.33 -17.18 22.21
CA LEU A 195 5.97 -15.82 21.79
C LEU A 195 7.11 -15.18 21.03
N TYR A 196 6.78 -14.50 19.93
CA TYR A 196 7.73 -13.79 19.08
C TYR A 196 7.04 -12.67 18.29
N PRO A 197 7.79 -11.65 17.81
CA PRO A 197 7.21 -10.51 17.11
C PRO A 197 6.63 -10.95 15.76
N ASP A 198 5.52 -10.32 15.37
CA ASP A 198 5.06 -10.39 13.98
C ASP A 198 6.09 -9.70 13.07
N SER A 199 6.39 -10.36 11.96
CA SER A 199 7.22 -9.84 10.87
C SER A 199 6.76 -10.45 9.56
N VAL A 200 6.82 -9.68 8.48
CA VAL A 200 6.18 -10.07 7.22
C VAL A 200 6.94 -9.58 6.01
N VAL A 201 7.08 -10.45 5.02
CA VAL A 201 7.33 -9.98 3.65
C VAL A 201 6.09 -10.13 2.81
N GLY A 202 5.89 -9.21 1.88
CA GLY A 202 4.74 -9.30 0.98
C GLY A 202 5.08 -9.08 -0.47
N THR A 203 4.28 -9.66 -1.36
CA THR A 203 4.44 -9.51 -2.80
C THR A 203 3.83 -8.18 -3.31
N ASP A 204 4.01 -7.12 -2.53
CA ASP A 204 3.65 -5.73 -2.82
C ASP A 204 4.65 -4.79 -2.13
N SER A 205 5.13 -3.76 -2.83
CA SER A 205 6.15 -2.85 -2.29
C SER A 205 5.71 -2.12 -1.02
N HIS A 206 4.41 -1.81 -0.87
CA HIS A 206 3.88 -1.03 0.24
C HIS A 206 3.48 -1.90 1.44
N THR A 207 3.89 -3.18 1.48
CA THR A 207 3.82 -4.00 2.71
C THR A 207 4.49 -3.30 3.90
N THR A 208 5.41 -2.38 3.62
CA THR A 208 6.01 -1.46 4.60
C THR A 208 5.00 -0.63 5.38
N MET A 209 3.76 -0.46 4.92
CA MET A 209 2.70 0.21 5.65
C MET A 209 2.49 -0.37 7.06
N ILE A 210 2.70 -1.68 7.23
CA ILE A 210 2.50 -2.34 8.52
C ILE A 210 3.54 -1.97 9.58
N ASN A 211 4.67 -1.40 9.16
CA ASN A 211 5.70 -0.89 10.05
C ASN A 211 5.19 0.25 10.95
N GLY A 212 4.12 0.94 10.55
CA GLY A 212 3.44 1.94 11.39
C GLY A 212 2.77 1.36 12.64
N LEU A 213 2.50 0.04 12.64
CA LEU A 213 1.98 -0.73 13.77
C LEU A 213 3.10 -1.40 14.59
N GLY A 214 4.37 -1.21 14.22
CA GLY A 214 5.52 -1.87 14.86
C GLY A 214 5.75 -3.32 14.44
N VAL A 215 5.16 -3.74 13.32
CA VAL A 215 5.43 -5.04 12.69
C VAL A 215 6.49 -4.84 11.63
N LEU A 216 7.63 -5.53 11.72
CA LEU A 216 8.71 -5.38 10.74
C LEU A 216 8.33 -6.05 9.43
N GLY A 217 8.13 -5.28 8.37
CA GLY A 217 7.84 -5.83 7.06
C GLY A 217 8.10 -4.93 5.86
N TRP A 218 8.28 -5.57 4.72
CA TRP A 218 8.62 -4.92 3.46
C TRP A 218 8.17 -5.73 2.24
N GLY A 219 8.22 -5.10 1.07
CA GLY A 219 7.90 -5.76 -0.19
C GLY A 219 9.05 -6.61 -0.72
N ALA A 220 8.74 -7.81 -1.21
CA ALA A 220 9.66 -8.77 -1.82
C ALA A 220 9.10 -9.25 -3.17
N GLY A 221 9.95 -9.87 -3.99
CA GLY A 221 9.50 -10.53 -5.22
C GLY A 221 8.62 -11.76 -4.95
N GLY A 222 7.82 -12.19 -5.93
CA GLY A 222 7.01 -13.42 -5.83
C GLY A 222 7.84 -14.64 -5.44
N ILE A 223 8.94 -14.87 -6.16
CA ILE A 223 9.87 -15.99 -5.93
C ILE A 223 10.50 -15.94 -4.53
N GLU A 224 10.85 -14.74 -4.03
CA GLU A 224 11.40 -14.59 -2.67
C GLU A 224 10.33 -14.94 -1.62
N ALA A 225 9.10 -14.48 -1.81
CA ALA A 225 7.98 -14.83 -0.95
C ALA A 225 7.67 -16.33 -0.99
N GLU A 226 7.74 -16.97 -2.16
CA GLU A 226 7.62 -18.44 -2.32
C GLU A 226 8.71 -19.20 -1.59
N ALA A 227 9.96 -18.76 -1.70
CA ALA A 227 11.08 -19.36 -0.98
C ALA A 227 10.85 -19.29 0.54
N VAL A 228 10.38 -18.14 1.06
CA VAL A 228 10.00 -17.98 2.47
C VAL A 228 8.86 -18.90 2.85
N MET A 229 7.81 -18.97 2.02
CA MET A 229 6.69 -19.88 2.24
C MET A 229 7.18 -21.34 2.31
N LEU A 230 8.24 -21.72 1.61
CA LEU A 230 8.85 -23.06 1.66
C LEU A 230 9.92 -23.23 2.76
N GLY A 231 10.18 -22.19 3.57
CA GLY A 231 11.06 -22.22 4.73
C GLY A 231 12.49 -21.75 4.51
N GLN A 232 12.79 -21.25 3.32
CA GLN A 232 14.07 -20.59 3.03
C GLN A 232 14.13 -19.26 3.78
N ALA A 233 15.29 -18.94 4.34
CA ALA A 233 15.55 -17.60 4.86
C ALA A 233 15.74 -16.62 3.69
N ILE A 234 15.31 -15.37 3.90
CA ILE A 234 15.65 -14.27 3.01
C ILE A 234 17.10 -13.91 3.27
N SER A 235 17.93 -13.93 2.22
CA SER A 235 19.24 -13.30 2.27
C SER A 235 19.07 -11.79 2.11
N MET A 236 19.56 -11.03 3.07
CA MET A 236 19.58 -9.58 3.03
C MET A 236 20.88 -9.04 3.62
N LEU A 237 21.27 -7.83 3.25
CA LEU A 237 22.34 -7.13 3.97
C LEU A 237 21.80 -6.59 5.29
N LEU A 238 22.54 -6.81 6.39
CA LEU A 238 22.26 -6.21 7.69
C LEU A 238 22.29 -4.68 7.53
N PRO A 239 21.14 -3.97 7.63
CA PRO A 239 21.02 -2.63 7.09
C PRO A 239 21.55 -1.59 8.07
N GLU A 240 22.08 -0.49 7.54
CA GLU A 240 22.16 0.76 8.32
C GLU A 240 20.76 1.22 8.76
N VAL A 241 20.66 1.90 9.90
CA VAL A 241 19.39 2.41 10.43
C VAL A 241 19.51 3.92 10.64
N ILE A 242 18.71 4.67 9.89
CA ILE A 242 18.60 6.13 10.00
C ILE A 242 17.51 6.45 11.02
N GLY A 243 17.89 7.08 12.13
CA GLY A 243 16.94 7.59 13.13
C GLY A 243 16.27 8.86 12.62
N TYR A 244 14.96 8.84 12.45
CA TYR A 244 14.19 10.01 12.01
C TYR A 244 13.44 10.62 13.20
N GLN A 245 14.04 11.66 13.79
CA GLN A 245 13.52 12.32 14.97
C GLN A 245 12.38 13.28 14.60
N ILE A 246 11.20 13.02 15.16
CA ILE A 246 10.02 13.88 15.00
C ILE A 246 9.84 14.69 16.28
N THR A 247 9.70 16.00 16.12
CA THR A 247 9.44 16.96 17.19
C THR A 247 8.28 17.89 16.81
N GLY A 248 7.82 18.72 17.77
CA GLY A 248 6.73 19.66 17.53
C GLY A 248 5.36 19.01 17.35
N ALA A 249 4.43 19.75 16.76
CA ALA A 249 3.08 19.29 16.44
C ALA A 249 2.65 19.83 15.08
N LEU A 250 1.80 19.08 14.36
CA LEU A 250 1.24 19.51 13.10
C LEU A 250 0.30 20.71 13.30
N ASP A 251 0.35 21.66 12.37
CA ASP A 251 -0.63 22.74 12.29
C ASP A 251 -2.06 22.20 12.06
N GLN A 252 -3.07 22.98 12.44
CA GLN A 252 -4.49 22.59 12.33
C GLN A 252 -4.97 22.32 10.90
N TYR A 253 -4.28 22.86 9.89
CA TYR A 253 -4.59 22.67 8.47
C TYR A 253 -3.75 21.56 7.82
N ALA A 254 -2.67 21.11 8.47
CA ALA A 254 -1.82 20.05 7.96
C ALA A 254 -2.41 18.66 8.25
N THR A 255 -2.28 17.78 7.27
CA THR A 255 -2.80 16.40 7.29
C THR A 255 -1.65 15.39 7.38
N SER A 256 -2.00 14.13 7.64
CA SER A 256 -1.05 13.01 7.55
C SER A 256 -0.45 12.86 6.16
N THR A 257 -1.21 13.20 5.11
CA THR A 257 -0.72 13.21 3.74
C THR A 257 0.37 14.27 3.54
N ASP A 258 0.17 15.48 4.07
CA ASP A 258 1.17 16.56 3.96
C ASP A 258 2.48 16.18 4.68
N LEU A 259 2.35 15.53 5.83
CA LEU A 259 3.48 15.00 6.59
C LEU A 259 4.26 13.95 5.78
N VAL A 260 3.60 12.92 5.24
CA VAL A 260 4.31 11.88 4.48
C VAL A 260 4.93 12.42 3.20
N LEU A 261 4.29 13.37 2.49
CA LEU A 261 4.89 13.98 1.30
C LEU A 261 6.14 14.79 1.66
N THR A 262 6.13 15.45 2.82
CA THR A 262 7.29 16.17 3.36
C THR A 262 8.43 15.21 3.69
N ILE A 263 8.14 14.13 4.42
CA ILE A 263 9.10 13.08 4.76
C ILE A 263 9.65 12.41 3.50
N THR A 264 8.78 12.11 2.52
CA THR A 264 9.17 11.46 1.27
C THR A 264 10.20 12.28 0.51
N LYS A 265 9.94 13.59 0.34
CA LYS A 265 10.92 14.52 -0.27
C LYS A 265 12.22 14.55 0.53
N HIS A 266 12.14 14.67 1.85
CA HIS A 266 13.32 14.81 2.70
C HIS A 266 14.21 13.57 2.68
N LEU A 267 13.64 12.39 2.92
CA LEU A 267 14.39 11.12 2.91
C LEU A 267 14.95 10.79 1.53
N ARG A 268 14.27 11.19 0.45
CA ARG A 268 14.80 11.03 -0.91
C ARG A 268 16.04 11.89 -1.16
N GLN A 269 16.11 13.10 -0.58
CA GLN A 269 17.29 13.96 -0.65
C GLN A 269 18.47 13.40 0.16
N ILE A 270 18.18 12.71 1.26
CA ILE A 270 19.20 12.09 2.13
C ILE A 270 19.78 10.83 1.50
N GLY A 271 18.98 10.08 0.74
CA GLY A 271 19.44 8.86 0.06
C GLY A 271 19.48 7.65 1.00
N VAL A 272 18.30 7.10 1.29
CA VAL A 272 18.12 5.98 2.23
C VAL A 272 17.93 4.62 1.54
N VAL A 273 18.37 4.49 0.29
CA VAL A 273 18.26 3.23 -0.47
C VAL A 273 19.05 2.10 0.20
N GLY A 274 18.39 0.95 0.41
CA GLY A 274 18.98 -0.22 1.08
C GLY A 274 19.11 -0.09 2.60
N LYS A 275 18.63 1.01 3.19
CA LYS A 275 18.68 1.28 4.64
C LYS A 275 17.32 1.09 5.28
N PHE A 276 17.31 0.95 6.59
CA PHE A 276 16.11 1.11 7.41
C PHE A 276 16.01 2.57 7.87
N VAL A 277 14.78 3.05 8.02
CA VAL A 277 14.46 4.29 8.74
C VAL A 277 13.66 3.90 9.96
N GLU A 278 14.06 4.36 11.15
CA GLU A 278 13.31 4.14 12.39
C GLU A 278 12.93 5.50 12.98
N PHE A 279 11.63 5.71 13.19
CA PHE A 279 11.09 6.97 13.68
C PHE A 279 11.15 7.03 15.21
N PHE A 280 11.54 8.17 15.75
CA PHE A 280 11.61 8.39 17.20
C PHE A 280 11.39 9.86 17.58
N GLY A 281 11.47 10.16 18.86
CA GLY A 281 11.31 11.52 19.38
C GLY A 281 9.89 11.85 19.85
N PRO A 282 9.73 12.93 20.61
CA PRO A 282 8.49 13.25 21.32
C PRO A 282 7.32 13.57 20.38
N GLY A 283 7.57 14.05 19.16
CA GLY A 283 6.51 14.33 18.19
C GLY A 283 5.76 13.09 17.71
N VAL A 284 6.34 11.89 17.84
CA VAL A 284 5.69 10.62 17.47
C VAL A 284 4.44 10.36 18.34
N THR A 285 4.40 10.84 19.59
CA THR A 285 3.23 10.64 20.46
C THR A 285 1.99 11.42 20.00
N ALA A 286 2.17 12.41 19.13
CA ALA A 286 1.07 13.16 18.52
C ALA A 286 0.49 12.48 17.27
N LEU A 287 1.14 11.42 16.77
CA LEU A 287 0.75 10.68 15.57
C LEU A 287 -0.07 9.44 15.94
N SER A 288 -1.25 9.31 15.35
CA SER A 288 -2.06 8.09 15.42
C SER A 288 -1.38 6.92 14.70
N ILE A 289 -1.82 5.68 14.94
CA ILE A 289 -1.34 4.53 14.16
C ILE A 289 -1.63 4.70 12.66
N ALA A 290 -2.76 5.30 12.31
CA ALA A 290 -3.06 5.61 10.93
C ALA A 290 -2.08 6.62 10.31
N ASP A 291 -1.66 7.64 11.05
CA ASP A 291 -0.63 8.60 10.59
C ASP A 291 0.71 7.90 10.36
N ARG A 292 1.12 7.05 11.30
CA ARG A 292 2.36 6.25 11.21
C ARG A 292 2.31 5.27 10.04
N ALA A 293 1.16 4.63 9.80
CA ALA A 293 0.94 3.74 8.67
C ALA A 293 1.00 4.50 7.34
N THR A 294 0.42 5.71 7.24
CA THR A 294 0.54 6.59 6.07
C THR A 294 2.01 6.90 5.76
N ILE A 295 2.82 7.23 6.78
CA ILE A 295 4.27 7.50 6.62
C ILE A 295 5.04 6.25 6.16
N SER A 296 4.75 5.11 6.79
CA SER A 296 5.42 3.84 6.52
C SER A 296 5.04 3.25 5.17
N ASN A 297 3.83 3.53 4.69
CA ASN A 297 3.35 3.11 3.38
C ASN A 297 4.26 3.62 2.26
N MET A 298 4.63 4.91 2.28
CA MET A 298 5.44 5.54 1.22
C MET A 298 6.94 5.20 1.29
N CYS A 299 7.33 4.18 2.05
CA CYS A 299 8.71 3.73 2.17
C CYS A 299 9.41 3.43 0.84
N PRO A 300 8.77 2.71 -0.10
CA PRO A 300 9.36 2.51 -1.43
C PRO A 300 9.60 3.82 -2.18
N GLU A 301 8.77 4.84 -1.97
CA GLU A 301 8.85 6.12 -2.66
C GLU A 301 10.01 7.00 -2.17
N TYR A 302 10.37 6.96 -0.88
CA TYR A 302 11.63 7.57 -0.42
C TYR A 302 12.85 6.65 -0.58
N GLY A 303 12.62 5.35 -0.76
CA GLY A 303 13.61 4.36 -1.19
C GLY A 303 14.19 3.48 -0.09
N ALA A 304 13.77 3.64 1.16
CA ALA A 304 14.20 2.75 2.24
C ALA A 304 13.56 1.37 2.10
N THR A 305 14.18 0.36 2.70
CA THR A 305 13.60 -0.99 2.78
C THR A 305 12.46 -1.02 3.79
N VAL A 306 12.60 -0.28 4.90
CA VAL A 306 11.64 -0.23 6.02
C VAL A 306 11.57 1.20 6.56
N GLY A 307 10.37 1.63 6.94
CA GLY A 307 10.11 2.84 7.73
C GLY A 307 9.38 2.46 9.03
N PHE A 308 10.10 2.30 10.13
CA PHE A 308 9.66 1.59 11.33
C PHE A 308 9.21 2.49 12.47
N PHE A 309 8.04 2.20 13.04
CA PHE A 309 7.54 2.79 14.29
C PHE A 309 7.41 1.68 15.35
N PRO A 310 8.34 1.58 16.31
CA PRO A 310 8.23 0.62 17.41
C PRO A 310 6.89 0.67 18.16
N VAL A 311 6.46 -0.50 18.66
CA VAL A 311 5.17 -0.66 19.37
C VAL A 311 5.15 0.18 20.65
N ASP A 312 4.11 0.99 20.84
CA ASP A 312 3.88 1.80 22.03
C ASP A 312 2.44 1.67 22.55
N ASN A 313 2.07 2.50 23.53
CA ASN A 313 0.71 2.49 24.09
C ASN A 313 -0.37 2.86 23.04
N ALA A 314 -0.03 3.70 22.05
CA ALA A 314 -0.96 4.03 20.96
C ALA A 314 -1.24 2.80 20.08
N THR A 315 -0.24 1.94 19.86
CA THR A 315 -0.45 0.64 19.19
C THR A 315 -1.45 -0.22 19.97
N LEU A 316 -1.29 -0.37 21.30
CA LEU A 316 -2.23 -1.16 22.10
C LEU A 316 -3.65 -0.57 22.08
N ALA A 317 -3.77 0.76 22.10
CA ALA A 317 -5.07 1.43 21.96
C ALA A 317 -5.72 1.15 20.61
N TYR A 318 -4.94 1.17 19.51
CA TYR A 318 -5.43 0.83 18.18
C TYR A 318 -5.86 -0.64 18.07
N LEU A 319 -5.13 -1.58 18.69
CA LEU A 319 -5.56 -2.99 18.73
C LEU A 319 -6.93 -3.15 19.43
N ARG A 320 -7.16 -2.42 20.53
CA ARG A 320 -8.48 -2.38 21.19
C ARG A 320 -9.54 -1.75 20.29
N GLN A 321 -9.23 -0.61 19.67
CA GLN A 321 -10.13 0.09 18.74
C GLN A 321 -10.54 -0.80 17.56
N THR A 322 -9.63 -1.63 17.06
CA THR A 322 -9.88 -2.57 15.96
C THR A 322 -10.44 -3.92 16.42
N ASN A 323 -10.99 -3.96 17.65
CA ASN A 323 -11.63 -5.13 18.23
C ASN A 323 -10.73 -6.39 18.26
N ARG A 324 -9.44 -6.23 18.53
CA ARG A 324 -8.58 -7.36 18.90
C ARG A 324 -8.96 -7.88 20.27
N ASP A 325 -8.76 -9.17 20.47
CA ASP A 325 -9.07 -9.85 21.72
C ASP A 325 -8.21 -9.32 22.88
N GLU A 326 -8.85 -8.97 24.01
CA GLU A 326 -8.16 -8.34 25.14
C GLU A 326 -7.12 -9.28 25.79
N THR A 327 -7.35 -10.59 25.79
CA THR A 327 -6.36 -11.55 26.32
C THR A 327 -5.11 -11.62 25.44
N LYS A 328 -5.26 -11.49 24.12
CA LYS A 328 -4.12 -11.34 23.20
C LYS A 328 -3.41 -10.01 23.43
N ILE A 329 -4.11 -8.91 23.64
CA ILE A 329 -3.50 -7.59 23.90
C ILE A 329 -2.67 -7.62 25.20
N GLN A 330 -3.19 -8.22 26.26
CA GLN A 330 -2.44 -8.41 27.51
C GLN A 330 -1.17 -9.25 27.30
N THR A 331 -1.27 -10.31 26.49
CA THR A 331 -0.12 -11.17 26.14
C THR A 331 0.92 -10.41 25.31
N ILE A 332 0.48 -9.63 24.32
CA ILE A 332 1.34 -8.75 23.51
C ILE A 332 2.10 -7.77 24.41
N GLU A 333 1.39 -7.06 25.29
CA GLU A 333 2.01 -6.08 26.18
C GLU A 333 3.02 -6.73 27.13
N ALA A 334 2.65 -7.85 27.77
CA ALA A 334 3.53 -8.57 28.69
C ALA A 334 4.81 -9.04 27.99
N TYR A 335 4.68 -9.62 26.79
CA TYR A 335 5.83 -10.05 25.98
C TYR A 335 6.75 -8.88 25.63
N LEU A 336 6.20 -7.80 25.04
CA LEU A 336 6.99 -6.66 24.59
C LEU A 336 7.69 -5.94 25.74
N ARG A 337 7.09 -5.91 26.94
CA ARG A 337 7.76 -5.40 28.14
C ARG A 337 8.90 -6.32 28.58
N ALA A 338 8.66 -7.63 28.64
CA ALA A 338 9.66 -8.62 29.04
C ALA A 338 10.86 -8.67 28.08
N SER A 339 10.62 -8.53 26.77
CA SER A 339 11.67 -8.47 25.75
C SER A 339 12.26 -7.06 25.55
N LYS A 340 11.81 -6.05 26.28
CA LYS A 340 12.12 -4.62 26.07
C LYS A 340 11.93 -4.17 24.60
N MET A 341 10.88 -4.63 23.94
CA MET A 341 10.43 -4.16 22.63
C MET A 341 9.20 -3.23 22.70
N MET A 342 8.72 -2.90 23.90
CA MET A 342 7.71 -1.87 24.14
C MET A 342 8.38 -0.49 24.26
N ARG A 343 8.03 0.44 23.37
CA ARG A 343 8.63 1.76 23.26
C ARG A 343 7.90 2.82 24.08
N ASN A 344 8.66 3.73 24.69
CA ASN A 344 8.17 5.02 25.19
C ASN A 344 8.87 6.18 24.47
N TYR A 345 8.23 6.76 23.44
CA TYR A 345 8.80 7.86 22.63
C TYR A 345 9.10 9.14 23.40
N SER A 346 8.55 9.32 24.61
CA SER A 346 8.85 10.47 25.48
C SER A 346 10.05 10.26 26.39
N ASP A 347 10.59 9.03 26.46
CA ASP A 347 11.77 8.69 27.25
C ASP A 347 12.99 8.58 26.33
N ALA A 348 13.77 9.66 26.29
CA ALA A 348 14.99 9.74 25.48
C ALA A 348 16.07 8.73 25.93
N ASN A 349 16.00 8.19 27.15
CA ASN A 349 16.95 7.15 27.59
C ASN A 349 16.70 5.80 26.90
N GLN A 350 15.54 5.64 26.26
CA GLN A 350 15.22 4.48 25.44
C GLN A 350 15.51 4.71 23.95
N ASP A 351 16.04 5.87 23.57
CA ASP A 351 16.43 6.15 22.18
C ASP A 351 17.61 5.23 21.79
N PRO A 352 17.47 4.43 20.71
CA PRO A 352 18.56 3.60 20.23
C PRO A 352 19.76 4.40 19.71
N LYS A 353 20.90 3.71 19.53
CA LYS A 353 22.02 4.28 18.77
C LYS A 353 21.79 4.00 17.28
N PHE A 354 21.46 5.04 16.53
CA PHE A 354 21.27 4.97 15.08
C PHE A 354 22.60 5.19 14.32
N THR A 355 22.65 4.77 13.06
CA THR A 355 23.79 5.05 12.16
C THR A 355 23.94 6.56 11.94
N GLN A 356 22.81 7.24 11.76
CA GLN A 356 22.70 8.68 11.58
C GLN A 356 21.33 9.13 12.11
N VAL A 357 21.25 10.35 12.64
CA VAL A 357 19.98 11.00 13.00
C VAL A 357 19.66 12.12 12.02
N VAL A 358 18.37 12.23 11.69
CA VAL A 358 17.76 13.25 10.84
C VAL A 358 16.54 13.79 11.58
N GLU A 359 16.26 15.08 11.48
CA GLU A 359 15.21 15.73 12.27
C GLU A 359 14.11 16.31 11.39
N LEU A 360 12.88 16.31 11.90
CA LEU A 360 11.74 17.04 11.37
C LEU A 360 10.94 17.65 12.52
N ASP A 361 10.79 18.98 12.50
CA ASP A 361 9.79 19.68 13.30
C ASP A 361 8.46 19.70 12.54
N LEU A 362 7.43 19.08 13.13
CA LEU A 362 6.08 19.00 12.56
C LEU A 362 5.46 20.38 12.31
N ALA A 363 5.88 21.44 13.02
CA ALA A 363 5.38 22.80 12.80
C ALA A 363 5.80 23.39 11.44
N THR A 364 6.81 22.79 10.79
CA THR A 364 7.28 23.22 9.45
C THR A 364 6.48 22.58 8.31
N VAL A 365 5.61 21.62 8.61
CA VAL A 365 4.79 20.92 7.62
C VAL A 365 3.65 21.84 7.19
N VAL A 366 3.56 22.10 5.89
CA VAL A 366 2.48 22.89 5.28
C VAL A 366 1.65 22.04 4.33
N PRO A 367 0.36 22.38 4.11
CA PRO A 367 -0.49 21.73 3.11
C PRO A 367 0.23 21.63 1.76
N SER A 368 0.25 20.44 1.18
CA SER A 368 1.07 20.12 0.01
C SER A 368 0.41 19.10 -0.91
N VAL A 369 0.83 19.15 -2.18
CA VAL A 369 0.64 18.06 -3.15
C VAL A 369 2.01 17.56 -3.60
N SER A 370 2.07 16.42 -4.30
CA SER A 370 3.30 15.99 -4.99
C SER A 370 3.02 15.64 -6.45
N GLY A 371 3.83 16.18 -7.36
CA GLY A 371 3.64 16.00 -8.79
C GLY A 371 4.40 17.01 -9.67
N PRO A 372 4.17 16.98 -11.00
CA PRO A 372 3.11 16.22 -11.68
C PRO A 372 3.46 14.76 -12.05
N LYS A 373 4.70 14.31 -11.83
CA LYS A 373 5.18 13.01 -12.36
C LYS A 373 5.94 12.11 -11.37
N ARG A 374 6.25 12.58 -10.16
CA ARG A 374 6.94 11.76 -9.14
C ARG A 374 6.43 12.02 -7.72
N PRO A 375 6.49 11.03 -6.81
CA PRO A 375 5.98 11.17 -5.44
C PRO A 375 6.77 12.13 -4.56
N HIS A 376 8.08 12.28 -4.80
CA HIS A 376 8.95 13.19 -4.04
C HIS A 376 9.01 14.62 -4.61
N ASP A 377 8.28 14.90 -5.70
CA ASP A 377 8.15 16.25 -6.27
C ASP A 377 7.10 17.07 -5.50
N ARG A 378 7.32 17.24 -4.20
CA ARG A 378 6.42 17.99 -3.30
C ARG A 378 6.36 19.47 -3.68
N VAL A 379 5.13 19.99 -3.78
CA VAL A 379 4.78 21.38 -4.03
C VAL A 379 3.82 21.83 -2.92
N SER A 380 4.11 22.96 -2.28
CA SER A 380 3.16 23.52 -1.30
C SER A 380 1.87 23.95 -2.02
N VAL A 381 0.72 23.84 -1.36
CA VAL A 381 -0.56 24.25 -1.96
C VAL A 381 -0.53 25.73 -2.39
N SER A 382 0.17 26.58 -1.64
CA SER A 382 0.39 28.00 -1.98
C SER A 382 1.21 28.23 -3.25
N GLU A 383 2.07 27.29 -3.65
CA GLU A 383 2.92 27.42 -4.84
C GLU A 383 2.39 26.63 -6.05
N MET A 384 1.34 25.83 -5.85
CA MET A 384 0.85 24.87 -6.84
C MET A 384 0.50 25.53 -8.18
N LYS A 385 -0.22 26.65 -8.16
CA LYS A 385 -0.53 27.41 -9.38
C LYS A 385 0.72 27.82 -10.14
N GLN A 386 1.72 28.40 -9.46
CA GLN A 386 2.95 28.86 -10.08
C GLN A 386 3.78 27.69 -10.63
N ASP A 387 3.93 26.63 -9.85
CA ASP A 387 4.68 25.43 -10.22
C ASP A 387 4.10 24.78 -11.49
N PHE A 388 2.77 24.64 -11.57
CA PHE A 388 2.13 24.06 -12.74
C PHE A 388 2.30 24.93 -13.99
N LEU A 389 2.10 26.24 -13.89
CA LEU A 389 2.30 27.17 -15.00
C LEU A 389 3.74 27.13 -15.53
N GLN A 390 4.73 26.98 -14.64
CA GLN A 390 6.12 26.77 -15.04
C GLN A 390 6.32 25.41 -15.72
N CYS A 391 5.73 24.34 -15.16
CA CYS A 391 5.79 23.01 -15.75
C CYS A 391 5.28 22.97 -17.19
N LEU A 392 4.30 23.80 -17.58
CA LEU A 392 3.81 23.83 -18.96
C LEU A 392 4.93 24.10 -19.98
N THR A 393 5.83 25.03 -19.69
CA THR A 393 6.86 25.49 -20.65
C THR A 393 8.26 24.91 -20.42
N ASN A 394 8.54 24.43 -19.21
CA ASN A 394 9.81 23.75 -18.90
C ASN A 394 10.08 22.59 -19.87
N LYS A 395 11.37 22.33 -20.15
CA LYS A 395 11.81 21.22 -21.01
C LYS A 395 11.19 19.90 -20.55
N VAL A 396 10.82 19.05 -21.51
CA VAL A 396 10.20 17.74 -21.24
C VAL A 396 11.03 16.97 -20.21
N GLY A 397 10.38 16.63 -19.11
CA GLY A 397 10.99 15.96 -17.97
C GLY A 397 9.97 15.78 -16.84
N PHE A 398 10.45 15.58 -15.61
CA PHE A 398 9.57 15.38 -14.45
C PHE A 398 8.76 16.64 -14.07
N LYS A 399 9.33 17.83 -14.31
CA LYS A 399 8.73 19.14 -14.02
C LYS A 399 8.57 19.99 -15.29
N GLY A 400 8.29 19.34 -16.42
CA GLY A 400 8.18 20.02 -17.71
C GLY A 400 7.42 19.25 -18.78
N PHE A 401 6.56 19.95 -19.51
CA PHE A 401 5.75 19.44 -20.62
C PHE A 401 6.21 19.96 -22.00
N GLY A 402 7.11 20.95 -22.04
CA GLY A 402 7.72 21.46 -23.27
C GLY A 402 6.76 22.19 -24.21
N LEU A 403 5.66 22.75 -23.70
CA LEU A 403 4.72 23.53 -24.51
C LEU A 403 5.34 24.86 -24.93
N ARG A 404 5.01 25.30 -26.14
CA ARG A 404 5.34 26.64 -26.63
C ARG A 404 4.37 27.67 -26.06
N ASN A 405 4.83 28.91 -25.89
CA ASN A 405 4.00 30.00 -25.35
C ASN A 405 2.69 30.20 -26.13
N GLU A 406 2.71 30.00 -27.45
CA GLU A 406 1.54 30.09 -28.32
C GLU A 406 0.43 29.06 -27.99
N ASN A 407 0.79 27.94 -27.37
CA ASN A 407 -0.15 26.86 -27.03
C ASN A 407 -0.73 27.00 -25.61
N LEU A 408 -0.22 27.89 -24.77
CA LEU A 408 -0.67 28.01 -23.36
C LEU A 408 -2.14 28.39 -23.20
N GLY A 409 -2.72 29.04 -24.21
CA GLY A 409 -4.13 29.41 -24.25
C GLY A 409 -5.07 28.33 -24.80
N ALA A 410 -4.55 27.13 -25.14
CA ALA A 410 -5.36 26.07 -25.73
C ALA A 410 -6.54 25.68 -24.82
N ALA A 411 -7.69 25.49 -25.45
CA ALA A 411 -8.92 25.07 -24.79
C ALA A 411 -9.74 24.16 -25.71
N GLY A 412 -10.32 23.11 -25.15
CA GLY A 412 -11.19 22.18 -25.87
C GLY A 412 -12.61 22.25 -25.35
N ALA A 413 -13.56 22.64 -26.21
CA ALA A 413 -14.99 22.59 -25.88
C ALA A 413 -15.54 21.18 -26.12
N PHE A 414 -16.48 20.73 -25.28
CA PHE A 414 -17.15 19.45 -25.42
C PHE A 414 -18.55 19.48 -24.82
N GLU A 415 -19.42 18.59 -25.30
CA GLU A 415 -20.77 18.42 -24.77
C GLU A 415 -20.79 17.30 -23.72
N TYR A 416 -21.43 17.56 -22.58
CA TYR A 416 -21.66 16.56 -21.54
C TYR A 416 -23.04 16.78 -20.92
N GLU A 417 -23.89 15.76 -20.94
CA GLU A 417 -25.27 15.82 -20.42
C GLU A 417 -26.08 17.04 -20.92
N GLY A 418 -25.91 17.40 -22.21
CA GLY A 418 -26.63 18.49 -22.86
C GLY A 418 -26.15 19.90 -22.48
N LYS A 419 -24.96 20.03 -21.88
CA LYS A 419 -24.29 21.31 -21.61
C LYS A 419 -22.89 21.33 -22.21
N THR A 420 -22.52 22.47 -22.77
CA THR A 420 -21.16 22.74 -23.24
C THR A 420 -20.23 23.07 -22.07
N TYR A 421 -19.12 22.36 -21.97
CA TYR A 421 -18.02 22.64 -21.05
C TYR A 421 -16.74 22.93 -21.84
N SER A 422 -15.72 23.46 -21.16
CA SER A 422 -14.40 23.72 -21.76
C SER A 422 -13.29 23.23 -20.83
N LEU A 423 -12.39 22.42 -21.39
CA LEU A 423 -11.13 22.02 -20.74
C LEU A 423 -10.01 22.95 -21.18
N LYS A 424 -9.07 23.18 -20.27
CA LYS A 424 -7.81 23.89 -20.50
C LYS A 424 -6.66 23.07 -19.91
N HIS A 425 -5.43 23.53 -20.13
CA HIS A 425 -4.30 23.06 -19.34
C HIS A 425 -4.61 23.24 -17.84
N GLY A 426 -4.39 22.20 -17.06
CA GLY A 426 -4.64 22.22 -15.61
C GLY A 426 -6.05 21.80 -15.21
N SER A 427 -6.98 21.59 -16.15
CA SER A 427 -8.31 21.07 -15.83
C SER A 427 -8.22 19.70 -15.16
N VAL A 428 -8.95 19.53 -14.06
CA VAL A 428 -9.07 18.25 -13.34
C VAL A 428 -10.11 17.40 -14.04
N VAL A 429 -9.72 16.21 -14.48
CA VAL A 429 -10.62 15.24 -15.13
C VAL A 429 -10.80 13.96 -14.31
N ILE A 430 -9.87 13.69 -13.39
CA ILE A 430 -9.96 12.61 -12.41
C ILE A 430 -9.70 13.19 -11.01
N ALA A 431 -10.60 12.89 -10.08
CA ALA A 431 -10.45 13.20 -8.66
C ALA A 431 -10.80 11.98 -7.80
N ALA A 432 -9.79 11.26 -7.32
CA ALA A 432 -9.99 9.95 -6.70
C ALA A 432 -9.54 9.91 -5.23
N ILE A 433 -10.48 9.67 -4.32
CA ILE A 433 -10.16 9.25 -2.95
C ILE A 433 -9.94 7.73 -2.99
N THR A 434 -8.68 7.33 -3.01
CA THR A 434 -8.23 5.96 -3.26
C THR A 434 -7.01 5.62 -2.39
N SER A 435 -6.46 4.42 -2.57
CA SER A 435 -5.27 3.87 -1.89
C SER A 435 -5.43 3.56 -0.41
N CYS A 436 -4.83 2.44 0.01
CA CYS A 436 -4.63 2.11 1.42
C CYS A 436 -3.83 3.19 2.18
N THR A 437 -2.98 3.98 1.51
CA THR A 437 -2.16 5.04 2.11
C THR A 437 -2.99 6.02 2.96
N ASN A 438 -4.16 6.42 2.45
CA ASN A 438 -4.99 7.44 3.07
C ASN A 438 -6.37 6.91 3.50
N THR A 439 -6.92 5.89 2.83
CA THR A 439 -8.25 5.35 3.18
C THR A 439 -8.27 4.56 4.50
N SER A 440 -7.10 4.10 4.95
CA SER A 440 -6.90 3.52 6.28
C SER A 440 -6.86 4.56 7.41
N ASN A 441 -6.87 5.85 7.09
CA ASN A 441 -6.73 6.94 8.04
C ASN A 441 -8.06 7.69 8.23
N PRO A 442 -8.80 7.43 9.33
CA PRO A 442 -10.09 8.05 9.57
C PRO A 442 -10.02 9.57 9.66
N SER A 443 -8.90 10.16 10.12
CA SER A 443 -8.77 11.61 10.22
C SER A 443 -8.94 12.29 8.86
N VAL A 444 -8.27 11.79 7.81
CA VAL A 444 -8.38 12.38 6.46
C VAL A 444 -9.66 11.97 5.74
N MET A 445 -10.21 10.78 6.03
CA MET A 445 -11.47 10.32 5.43
C MET A 445 -12.68 11.07 5.99
N LEU A 446 -12.76 11.23 7.32
CA LEU A 446 -13.78 12.06 7.97
C LEU A 446 -13.56 13.55 7.67
N GLY A 447 -12.31 14.01 7.59
CA GLY A 447 -11.99 15.36 7.14
C GLY A 447 -12.52 15.63 5.73
N ALA A 448 -12.34 14.70 4.79
CA ALA A 448 -12.92 14.79 3.45
C ALA A 448 -14.45 14.86 3.49
N GLY A 449 -15.10 14.00 4.28
CA GLY A 449 -16.55 14.03 4.47
C GLY A 449 -17.07 15.34 5.07
N LEU A 450 -16.39 15.89 6.07
CA LEU A 450 -16.73 17.16 6.69
C LEU A 450 -16.53 18.34 5.73
N LEU A 451 -15.46 18.33 4.92
CA LEU A 451 -15.27 19.33 3.87
C LEU A 451 -16.38 19.25 2.83
N ALA A 452 -16.74 18.04 2.36
CA ALA A 452 -17.86 17.85 1.44
C ALA A 452 -19.18 18.37 2.01
N LYS A 453 -19.43 18.12 3.31
CA LYS A 453 -20.59 18.65 4.03
C LYS A 453 -20.61 20.18 4.04
N LYS A 454 -19.55 20.82 4.53
CA LYS A 454 -19.43 22.29 4.60
C LYS A 454 -19.55 22.93 3.22
N ALA A 455 -18.89 22.36 2.21
CA ALA A 455 -18.96 22.84 0.82
C ALA A 455 -20.36 22.71 0.23
N SER A 456 -21.03 21.57 0.43
CA SER A 456 -22.40 21.35 -0.05
C SER A 456 -23.40 22.30 0.63
N GLU A 457 -23.27 22.51 1.93
CA GLU A 457 -24.12 23.45 2.70
C GLU A 457 -23.88 24.91 2.28
N ALA A 458 -22.68 25.22 1.81
CA ALA A 458 -22.36 26.52 1.19
C ALA A 458 -22.85 26.65 -0.28
N GLY A 459 -23.44 25.59 -0.85
CA GLY A 459 -23.95 25.60 -2.23
C GLY A 459 -22.93 25.27 -3.32
N LEU A 460 -21.75 24.78 -2.95
CA LEU A 460 -20.74 24.33 -3.91
C LEU A 460 -21.08 22.95 -4.49
N SER A 461 -20.57 22.66 -5.69
CA SER A 461 -20.72 21.38 -6.37
C SER A 461 -19.52 21.08 -7.27
N VAL A 462 -19.35 19.81 -7.65
CA VAL A 462 -18.32 19.36 -8.59
C VAL A 462 -18.92 19.26 -9.99
N ALA A 463 -18.22 19.76 -11.01
CA ALA A 463 -18.68 19.70 -12.39
C ALA A 463 -18.96 18.25 -12.84
N PRO A 464 -20.08 17.96 -13.56
CA PRO A 464 -20.58 16.61 -13.83
C PRO A 464 -19.65 15.71 -14.66
N TYR A 465 -18.77 16.32 -15.45
CA TYR A 465 -17.83 15.61 -16.31
C TYR A 465 -16.59 15.09 -15.56
N ILE A 466 -16.30 15.58 -14.35
CA ILE A 466 -15.14 15.15 -13.58
C ILE A 466 -15.41 13.74 -13.05
N LYS A 467 -14.50 12.80 -13.33
CA LYS A 467 -14.57 11.44 -12.84
C LYS A 467 -14.12 11.40 -11.37
N THR A 468 -15.10 11.56 -10.48
CA THR A 468 -14.92 11.45 -9.03
C THR A 468 -15.14 10.02 -8.55
N SER A 469 -14.30 9.54 -7.63
CA SER A 469 -14.45 8.19 -7.08
C SER A 469 -14.02 8.11 -5.61
N LEU A 470 -14.72 7.29 -4.84
CA LEU A 470 -14.33 6.85 -3.51
C LEU A 470 -14.09 5.33 -3.53
N SER A 471 -12.85 4.93 -3.28
CA SER A 471 -12.40 3.53 -3.27
C SER A 471 -11.82 3.15 -1.92
N PRO A 472 -12.66 2.83 -0.91
CA PRO A 472 -12.17 2.57 0.44
C PRO A 472 -11.37 1.27 0.53
N GLY A 473 -10.34 1.22 1.37
CA GLY A 473 -9.57 -0.01 1.58
C GLY A 473 -10.19 -1.00 2.57
N SER A 474 -11.34 -0.70 3.18
CA SER A 474 -12.17 -1.69 3.88
C SER A 474 -13.61 -1.20 4.04
N GLY A 475 -14.52 -2.11 4.36
CA GLY A 475 -15.92 -1.78 4.69
C GLY A 475 -16.08 -0.87 5.92
N VAL A 476 -15.09 -0.81 6.82
CA VAL A 476 -15.14 0.04 8.02
C VAL A 476 -15.22 1.51 7.66
N VAL A 477 -14.55 1.90 6.56
CA VAL A 477 -14.56 3.28 6.06
C VAL A 477 -15.96 3.73 5.67
N SER A 478 -16.64 2.94 4.84
CA SER A 478 -18.02 3.22 4.46
C SER A 478 -18.94 3.30 5.68
N TYR A 479 -18.71 2.42 6.66
CA TYR A 479 -19.48 2.38 7.90
C TYR A 479 -19.39 3.71 8.67
N TYR A 480 -18.19 4.16 9.04
CA TYR A 480 -18.09 5.39 9.84
C TYR A 480 -18.46 6.63 9.03
N LEU A 481 -18.26 6.64 7.71
CA LEU A 481 -18.69 7.77 6.85
C LEU A 481 -20.23 7.87 6.82
N GLN A 482 -20.91 6.73 6.81
CA GLN A 482 -22.36 6.67 6.87
C GLN A 482 -22.89 7.07 8.26
N GLU A 483 -22.36 6.48 9.33
CA GLU A 483 -22.84 6.74 10.70
C GLU A 483 -22.55 8.16 11.18
N SER A 484 -21.45 8.77 10.74
CA SER A 484 -21.16 10.19 11.01
C SER A 484 -22.03 11.15 10.19
N GLY A 485 -22.80 10.63 9.22
CA GLY A 485 -23.71 11.40 8.37
C GLY A 485 -23.01 12.20 7.27
N VAL A 486 -21.75 11.91 6.96
CA VAL A 486 -20.98 12.64 5.92
C VAL A 486 -21.01 11.96 4.55
N LEU A 487 -21.28 10.65 4.49
CA LEU A 487 -21.35 9.90 3.21
C LEU A 487 -22.34 10.52 2.20
N PRO A 488 -23.57 10.92 2.57
CA PRO A 488 -24.49 11.53 1.59
C PRO A 488 -23.95 12.82 0.94
N TYR A 489 -23.10 13.57 1.66
CA TYR A 489 -22.47 14.78 1.14
C TYR A 489 -21.30 14.46 0.20
N LEU A 490 -20.54 13.40 0.49
CA LEU A 490 -19.54 12.87 -0.45
C LEU A 490 -20.22 12.42 -1.76
N GLU A 491 -21.31 11.67 -1.66
CA GLU A 491 -22.10 11.22 -2.82
C GLU A 491 -22.67 12.39 -3.63
N LYS A 492 -23.19 13.43 -2.97
CA LYS A 492 -23.65 14.66 -3.64
C LYS A 492 -22.53 15.37 -4.41
N MET A 493 -21.29 15.27 -3.92
CA MET A 493 -20.09 15.77 -4.61
C MET A 493 -19.55 14.79 -5.67
N GLY A 494 -20.22 13.64 -5.87
CA GLY A 494 -19.86 12.62 -6.85
C GLY A 494 -18.91 11.55 -6.34
N PHE A 495 -18.53 11.57 -5.06
CA PHE A 495 -17.66 10.58 -4.42
C PHE A 495 -18.49 9.40 -3.88
N ASN A 496 -19.26 8.77 -4.76
CA ASN A 496 -19.90 7.49 -4.44
C ASN A 496 -18.85 6.40 -4.25
N ASN A 497 -19.15 5.42 -3.39
CA ASN A 497 -18.33 4.23 -3.29
C ASN A 497 -18.37 3.48 -4.62
N VAL A 498 -17.20 3.26 -5.22
CA VAL A 498 -17.05 2.57 -6.51
C VAL A 498 -16.46 1.16 -6.37
N GLY A 499 -15.96 0.77 -5.20
CA GLY A 499 -15.28 -0.50 -5.01
C GLY A 499 -14.38 -0.53 -3.77
N TYR A 500 -14.14 -1.72 -3.25
CA TYR A 500 -13.17 -1.98 -2.18
C TYR A 500 -11.92 -2.65 -2.76
N GLY A 501 -11.00 -1.85 -3.29
CA GLY A 501 -9.79 -2.34 -3.95
C GLY A 501 -8.87 -1.20 -4.40
N CYS A 502 -7.72 -1.53 -4.98
CA CYS A 502 -6.67 -0.57 -5.34
C CYS A 502 -7.14 0.47 -6.37
N MET A 503 -7.92 0.06 -7.38
CA MET A 503 -8.59 0.95 -8.33
C MET A 503 -7.66 2.02 -8.93
N THR A 504 -8.02 3.31 -8.86
CA THR A 504 -7.22 4.40 -9.44
C THR A 504 -5.77 4.45 -8.92
N CYS A 505 -5.48 3.97 -7.70
CA CYS A 505 -4.12 3.95 -7.15
C CYS A 505 -3.14 3.11 -7.99
N ILE A 506 -3.61 2.01 -8.59
CA ILE A 506 -2.80 1.11 -9.43
C ILE A 506 -2.98 1.38 -10.93
N GLY A 507 -3.78 2.38 -11.30
CA GLY A 507 -4.11 2.68 -12.70
C GLY A 507 -5.40 2.03 -13.21
N ASN A 508 -6.11 1.29 -12.35
CA ASN A 508 -7.45 0.76 -12.63
C ASN A 508 -8.54 1.85 -12.55
N SER A 509 -8.26 3.00 -13.15
CA SER A 509 -9.10 4.20 -13.12
C SER A 509 -10.31 4.11 -14.06
N GLY A 510 -10.41 3.06 -14.89
CA GLY A 510 -11.41 2.89 -15.94
C GLY A 510 -11.43 4.02 -16.99
N PRO A 511 -12.39 4.02 -17.92
CA PRO A 511 -12.43 4.97 -19.03
C PRO A 511 -12.90 6.37 -18.62
N LEU A 512 -12.43 7.40 -19.31
CA LEU A 512 -13.08 8.72 -19.35
C LEU A 512 -14.14 8.74 -20.47
N ASN A 513 -15.08 9.68 -20.42
CA ASN A 513 -16.06 9.88 -21.49
C ASN A 513 -15.36 10.25 -22.80
N ASP A 514 -15.77 9.67 -23.92
CA ASP A 514 -15.14 9.88 -25.24
C ASP A 514 -15.08 11.37 -25.62
N ALA A 515 -16.09 12.17 -25.28
CA ALA A 515 -16.09 13.60 -25.58
C ALA A 515 -14.99 14.37 -24.81
N ILE A 516 -14.66 13.92 -23.59
CA ILE A 516 -13.56 14.47 -22.78
C ILE A 516 -12.23 14.04 -23.39
N VAL A 517 -12.07 12.76 -23.73
CA VAL A 517 -10.87 12.21 -24.38
C VAL A 517 -10.57 12.95 -25.68
N ASP A 518 -11.58 13.09 -26.54
CA ASP A 518 -11.49 13.84 -27.79
C ASP A 518 -11.05 15.30 -27.57
N ALA A 519 -11.62 15.98 -26.57
CA ALA A 519 -11.27 17.36 -26.26
C ALA A 519 -9.82 17.49 -25.77
N ILE A 520 -9.32 16.52 -25.01
CA ILE A 520 -7.93 16.47 -24.55
C ILE A 520 -6.98 16.24 -25.72
N GLU A 521 -7.23 15.21 -26.54
CA GLU A 521 -6.33 14.78 -27.59
C GLU A 521 -6.28 15.76 -28.77
N LYS A 522 -7.44 16.25 -29.24
CA LYS A 522 -7.50 17.20 -30.37
C LYS A 522 -6.82 18.54 -30.08
N ASN A 523 -6.74 18.92 -28.81
CA ASN A 523 -6.20 20.21 -28.37
C ASN A 523 -4.86 20.08 -27.61
N ASP A 524 -4.27 18.87 -27.57
CA ASP A 524 -3.02 18.56 -26.86
C ASP A 524 -2.99 19.09 -25.41
N LEU A 525 -4.08 18.88 -24.66
CA LEU A 525 -4.22 19.44 -23.32
C LEU A 525 -3.45 18.64 -22.27
N VAL A 526 -2.67 19.33 -21.44
CA VAL A 526 -2.17 18.81 -20.16
C VAL A 526 -3.29 18.83 -19.11
N CYS A 527 -4.16 17.82 -19.14
CA CYS A 527 -5.19 17.60 -18.11
C CYS A 527 -4.64 16.81 -16.91
N CYS A 528 -5.32 17.00 -15.77
CA CYS A 528 -4.83 16.59 -14.46
C CYS A 528 -5.68 15.49 -13.81
N GLY A 529 -5.00 14.54 -13.19
CA GLY A 529 -5.55 13.65 -12.16
C GLY A 529 -5.09 14.10 -10.77
N VAL A 530 -6.00 14.15 -9.81
CA VAL A 530 -5.68 14.40 -8.40
C VAL A 530 -6.16 13.21 -7.58
N LEU A 531 -5.27 12.58 -6.81
CA LEU A 531 -5.60 11.36 -6.08
C LEU A 531 -4.93 11.27 -4.73
N SER A 532 -5.55 10.56 -3.79
CA SER A 532 -4.97 10.25 -2.48
C SER A 532 -4.10 8.99 -2.49
N GLY A 533 -3.39 8.75 -3.60
CA GLY A 533 -2.46 7.63 -3.78
C GLY A 533 -1.05 7.90 -3.26
N ASN A 534 -0.12 7.03 -3.65
CA ASN A 534 1.32 7.13 -3.34
C ASN A 534 2.21 7.23 -4.59
N ARG A 535 1.70 6.89 -5.79
CA ARG A 535 2.42 6.99 -7.06
C ARG A 535 1.66 7.81 -8.08
N ASN A 536 2.39 8.60 -8.86
CA ASN A 536 1.87 9.52 -9.87
C ASN A 536 2.77 9.59 -11.11
N PHE A 537 3.47 8.49 -11.41
CA PHE A 537 4.28 8.38 -12.63
C PHE A 537 3.42 8.62 -13.87
N GLU A 538 4.00 9.25 -14.88
CA GLU A 538 3.32 9.54 -16.15
C GLU A 538 2.79 8.23 -16.78
N GLY A 539 1.52 8.23 -17.18
CA GLY A 539 0.85 7.06 -17.76
C GLY A 539 0.34 6.02 -16.76
N ARG A 540 0.72 6.07 -15.48
CA ARG A 540 0.27 5.09 -14.47
C ARG A 540 -1.18 5.31 -14.02
N ILE A 541 -1.63 6.56 -13.88
CA ILE A 541 -2.96 6.86 -13.34
C ILE A 541 -4.05 6.69 -14.38
N HIS A 542 -3.91 7.35 -15.53
CA HIS A 542 -4.81 7.23 -16.67
C HIS A 542 -4.06 7.72 -17.94
N PRO A 543 -4.29 7.12 -19.12
CA PRO A 543 -3.59 7.51 -20.36
C PRO A 543 -3.79 8.97 -20.76
N ASN A 544 -4.95 9.56 -20.48
CA ASN A 544 -5.27 10.95 -20.83
C ASN A 544 -4.96 11.99 -19.72
N THR A 545 -4.26 11.60 -18.65
CA THR A 545 -3.80 12.53 -17.60
C THR A 545 -2.27 12.61 -17.58
N ARG A 546 -1.73 13.64 -18.26
CA ARG A 546 -0.28 13.90 -18.35
C ARG A 546 0.30 14.45 -17.04
N ALA A 547 -0.52 15.06 -16.21
CA ALA A 547 -0.15 15.59 -14.90
C ALA A 547 -0.94 14.90 -13.79
N ASN A 548 -0.26 14.34 -12.79
CA ASN A 548 -0.90 13.64 -11.68
C ASN A 548 -0.37 14.12 -10.34
N TYR A 549 -1.28 14.48 -9.43
CA TYR A 549 -0.94 15.03 -8.13
C TYR A 549 -1.43 14.14 -6.99
N LEU A 550 -0.49 13.75 -6.13
CA LEU A 550 -0.80 13.12 -4.85
C LEU A 550 -1.25 14.20 -3.87
N ALA A 551 -2.39 14.01 -3.22
CA ALA A 551 -2.98 14.99 -2.31
C ALA A 551 -3.77 14.31 -1.19
N SER A 552 -4.01 15.00 -0.08
CA SER A 552 -4.92 14.49 0.95
C SER A 552 -6.33 14.31 0.39
N PRO A 553 -7.15 13.38 0.92
CA PRO A 553 -8.56 13.27 0.55
C PRO A 553 -9.35 14.60 0.59
N LEU A 554 -8.99 15.51 1.50
CA LEU A 554 -9.59 16.87 1.57
C LEU A 554 -9.23 17.70 0.33
N LEU A 555 -7.95 17.71 -0.05
CA LEU A 555 -7.48 18.42 -1.24
C LEU A 555 -8.01 17.80 -2.53
N VAL A 556 -8.20 16.48 -2.59
CA VAL A 556 -8.87 15.82 -3.74
C VAL A 556 -10.25 16.44 -3.97
N ILE A 557 -11.05 16.62 -2.91
CA ILE A 557 -12.37 17.27 -3.02
C ILE A 557 -12.23 18.74 -3.39
N ALA A 558 -11.29 19.47 -2.78
CA ALA A 558 -11.07 20.88 -3.08
C ALA A 558 -10.73 21.11 -4.57
N TYR A 559 -9.82 20.32 -5.14
CA TYR A 559 -9.47 20.38 -6.56
C TYR A 559 -10.61 19.89 -7.46
N ALA A 560 -11.43 18.94 -7.01
CA ALA A 560 -12.63 18.53 -7.75
C ALA A 560 -13.65 19.67 -7.84
N ILE A 561 -13.89 20.40 -6.75
CA ILE A 561 -14.81 21.55 -6.74
C ILE A 561 -14.25 22.69 -7.60
N ALA A 562 -12.95 23.00 -7.48
CA ALA A 562 -12.30 24.01 -8.29
C ALA A 562 -12.27 23.64 -9.79
N GLY A 563 -12.22 22.34 -10.12
CA GLY A 563 -12.15 21.82 -11.48
C GLY A 563 -10.82 22.07 -12.20
N ARG A 564 -9.82 22.62 -11.49
CA ARG A 564 -8.52 23.00 -12.03
C ARG A 564 -7.45 22.97 -10.94
N VAL A 565 -6.22 22.67 -11.32
CA VAL A 565 -5.09 22.62 -10.39
C VAL A 565 -4.35 23.97 -10.30
N ASP A 566 -4.47 24.84 -11.31
CA ASP A 566 -3.84 26.16 -11.37
C ASP A 566 -4.65 27.25 -10.63
N ILE A 567 -5.07 26.93 -9.41
CA ILE A 567 -5.80 27.80 -8.48
C ILE A 567 -4.91 28.17 -7.28
N ASP A 568 -4.96 29.43 -6.87
CA ASP A 568 -4.45 29.88 -5.58
C ASP A 568 -5.62 29.99 -4.59
N PHE A 569 -5.74 29.03 -3.66
CA PHE A 569 -6.87 28.97 -2.73
C PHE A 569 -6.95 30.11 -1.71
N GLU A 570 -5.88 30.89 -1.54
CA GLU A 570 -5.91 32.06 -0.65
C GLU A 570 -6.53 33.28 -1.31
N THR A 571 -6.27 33.46 -2.61
CA THR A 571 -6.66 34.65 -3.37
C THR A 571 -7.81 34.43 -4.34
N GLU A 572 -8.07 33.20 -4.77
CA GLU A 572 -9.18 32.81 -5.64
C GLU A 572 -10.24 32.02 -4.85
N PRO A 573 -11.54 32.32 -5.05
CA PRO A 573 -12.59 31.53 -4.41
C PRO A 573 -12.66 30.11 -4.99
N LEU A 574 -12.97 29.15 -4.12
CA LEU A 574 -13.28 27.77 -4.49
C LEU A 574 -14.53 27.68 -5.37
N GLY A 575 -15.48 28.58 -5.15
CA GLY A 575 -16.68 28.77 -5.97
C GLY A 575 -17.54 29.91 -5.43
N HIS A 576 -18.78 30.00 -5.87
CA HIS A 576 -19.70 31.05 -5.47
C HIS A 576 -21.03 30.47 -4.97
N THR A 577 -21.68 31.15 -4.04
CA THR A 577 -23.06 30.82 -3.63
C THR A 577 -24.05 31.06 -4.76
N GLU A 578 -25.30 30.60 -4.63
CA GLU A 578 -26.39 30.95 -5.56
C GLU A 578 -26.60 32.47 -5.69
N LYS A 579 -26.22 33.25 -4.66
CA LYS A 579 -26.31 34.72 -4.64
C LYS A 579 -25.06 35.40 -5.23
N GLY A 580 -24.07 34.63 -5.68
CA GLY A 580 -22.81 35.13 -6.26
C GLY A 580 -21.74 35.52 -5.23
N GLU A 581 -21.88 35.16 -3.97
CA GLU A 581 -20.86 35.48 -2.94
C GLU A 581 -19.68 34.49 -3.03
N PRO A 582 -18.42 34.98 -2.93
CA PRO A 582 -17.24 34.12 -3.04
C PRO A 582 -17.09 33.23 -1.80
N ILE A 583 -16.82 31.93 -2.02
CA ILE A 583 -16.51 30.96 -0.97
C ILE A 583 -15.05 30.52 -1.14
N PHE A 584 -14.23 30.74 -0.12
CA PHE A 584 -12.83 30.35 -0.08
C PHE A 584 -12.64 28.99 0.61
N LEU A 585 -11.56 28.29 0.28
CA LEU A 585 -11.27 26.97 0.87
C LEU A 585 -11.21 27.01 2.41
N ARG A 586 -10.59 28.05 2.98
CA ARG A 586 -10.49 28.26 4.44
C ARG A 586 -11.84 28.31 5.17
N GLN A 587 -12.93 28.66 4.48
CA GLN A 587 -14.27 28.74 5.08
C GLN A 587 -14.95 27.37 5.20
N VAL A 588 -14.55 26.41 4.36
CA VAL A 588 -15.12 25.05 4.32
C VAL A 588 -14.16 23.98 4.81
N TRP A 589 -12.91 24.32 5.08
CA TRP A 589 -11.91 23.41 5.64
C TRP A 589 -12.24 23.05 7.10
N PRO A 590 -12.37 21.76 7.44
CA PRO A 590 -12.58 21.35 8.82
C PRO A 590 -11.28 21.47 9.64
N THR A 591 -11.38 21.97 10.86
CA THR A 591 -10.26 22.02 11.79
C THR A 591 -9.91 20.62 12.31
N ARG A 592 -8.65 20.42 12.73
CA ARG A 592 -8.21 19.15 13.34
C ARG A 592 -9.08 18.73 14.54
N SER A 593 -9.52 19.68 15.37
CA SER A 593 -10.41 19.40 16.51
C SER A 593 -11.81 18.94 16.09
N GLU A 594 -12.37 19.49 15.01
CA GLU A 594 -13.66 19.03 14.47
C GLU A 594 -13.55 17.58 13.98
N ILE A 595 -12.45 17.25 13.29
CA ILE A 595 -12.18 15.89 12.80
C ILE A 595 -12.03 14.91 13.97
N GLN A 596 -11.20 15.23 14.95
CA GLN A 596 -10.94 14.36 16.12
C GLN A 596 -12.20 14.07 16.93
N ALA A 597 -13.09 15.05 17.06
CA ALA A 597 -14.37 14.87 17.76
C ALA A 597 -15.28 13.85 17.05
N VAL A 598 -15.33 13.88 15.72
CA VAL A 598 -16.08 12.91 14.91
C VAL A 598 -15.40 11.55 14.94
N GLU A 599 -14.09 11.49 14.77
CA GLU A 599 -13.32 10.24 14.79
C GLU A 599 -13.49 9.48 16.11
N SER A 600 -13.31 10.16 17.24
CA SER A 600 -13.44 9.57 18.58
C SER A 600 -14.85 9.03 18.86
N LYS A 601 -15.87 9.61 18.22
CA LYS A 601 -17.27 9.22 18.41
C LYS A 601 -17.68 8.06 17.50
N TYR A 602 -17.23 8.07 16.25
CA TYR A 602 -17.76 7.17 15.21
C TYR A 602 -16.82 6.03 14.84
N VAL A 603 -15.52 6.07 15.17
CA VAL A 603 -14.59 4.96 14.86
C VAL A 603 -14.45 4.04 16.07
N ILE A 604 -15.35 3.06 16.16
CA ILE A 604 -15.53 2.21 17.36
C ILE A 604 -15.32 0.71 17.07
N PRO A 605 -14.92 -0.09 18.09
CA PRO A 605 -14.65 -1.53 17.93
C PRO A 605 -15.78 -2.35 17.30
N ALA A 606 -17.04 -1.98 17.58
CA ALA A 606 -18.19 -2.69 17.04
C ALA A 606 -18.21 -2.75 15.51
N MET A 607 -17.75 -1.69 14.83
CA MET A 607 -17.69 -1.63 13.36
C MET A 607 -16.67 -2.62 12.80
N PHE A 608 -15.47 -2.68 13.40
CA PHE A 608 -14.43 -3.64 13.02
C PHE A 608 -14.92 -5.07 13.22
N LYS A 609 -15.58 -5.36 14.35
CA LYS A 609 -16.18 -6.67 14.62
C LYS A 609 -17.19 -7.04 13.54
N GLU A 610 -18.10 -6.14 13.18
CA GLU A 610 -19.13 -6.40 12.20
C GLU A 610 -18.55 -6.68 10.80
N VAL A 611 -17.68 -5.80 10.31
CA VAL A 611 -17.05 -5.93 9.00
C VAL A 611 -16.18 -7.19 8.92
N TYR A 612 -15.28 -7.38 9.88
CA TYR A 612 -14.30 -8.48 9.82
C TYR A 612 -14.84 -9.85 10.24
N SER A 613 -16.02 -9.93 10.87
CA SER A 613 -16.67 -11.23 11.15
C SER A 613 -17.06 -12.00 9.88
N LYS A 614 -17.15 -11.33 8.74
CA LYS A 614 -17.60 -11.89 7.46
C LYS A 614 -16.52 -11.83 6.37
N VAL A 615 -15.32 -11.32 6.68
CA VAL A 615 -14.30 -10.99 5.67
C VAL A 615 -13.90 -12.16 4.79
N THR A 616 -13.84 -13.38 5.34
CA THR A 616 -13.48 -14.60 4.60
C THR A 616 -14.65 -15.23 3.84
N GLN A 617 -15.89 -14.81 4.09
CA GLN A 617 -17.07 -15.36 3.43
C GLN A 617 -17.23 -14.82 2.00
N GLY A 618 -16.82 -13.56 1.77
CA GLY A 618 -16.91 -12.90 0.47
C GLY A 618 -18.34 -12.70 -0.04
N SER A 619 -18.42 -12.28 -1.30
CA SER A 619 -19.70 -12.10 -1.99
C SER A 619 -20.40 -13.45 -2.26
N LYS A 620 -21.71 -13.41 -2.54
CA LYS A 620 -22.46 -14.59 -2.97
C LYS A 620 -21.83 -15.24 -4.23
N ALA A 621 -21.37 -14.42 -5.18
CA ALA A 621 -20.69 -14.89 -6.38
C ALA A 621 -19.38 -15.64 -6.06
N TRP A 622 -18.60 -15.16 -5.07
CA TRP A 622 -17.42 -15.89 -4.58
C TRP A 622 -17.81 -17.25 -3.97
N GLN A 623 -18.84 -17.29 -3.14
CA GLN A 623 -19.29 -18.51 -2.47
C GLN A 623 -19.75 -19.57 -3.49
N GLU A 624 -20.52 -19.16 -4.50
CA GLU A 624 -21.05 -20.03 -5.56
C GLU A 624 -19.99 -20.47 -6.58
N LEU A 625 -18.82 -19.84 -6.62
CA LEU A 625 -17.75 -20.17 -7.55
C LEU A 625 -17.23 -21.59 -7.30
N GLN A 626 -17.44 -22.50 -8.27
CA GLN A 626 -16.87 -23.84 -8.21
C GLN A 626 -15.41 -23.84 -8.64
N ALA A 627 -14.55 -24.38 -7.79
CA ALA A 627 -13.12 -24.60 -8.03
C ALA A 627 -12.84 -26.10 -8.20
N PRO A 628 -11.81 -26.48 -8.98
CA PRO A 628 -11.41 -27.88 -9.09
C PRO A 628 -10.99 -28.44 -7.73
N GLU A 629 -11.04 -29.77 -7.59
CA GLU A 629 -10.56 -30.49 -6.42
C GLU A 629 -9.22 -31.17 -6.73
N GLY A 630 -8.46 -31.49 -5.69
CA GLY A 630 -7.20 -32.23 -5.80
C GLY A 630 -5.95 -31.38 -5.57
N LYS A 631 -4.82 -32.07 -5.38
CA LYS A 631 -3.53 -31.48 -4.98
C LYS A 631 -2.73 -30.92 -6.15
N LEU A 632 -2.85 -31.52 -7.33
CA LEU A 632 -2.23 -31.08 -8.57
C LEU A 632 -3.26 -30.29 -9.37
N TYR A 633 -2.85 -29.17 -9.96
CA TYR A 633 -3.76 -28.32 -10.71
C TYR A 633 -4.06 -28.94 -12.09
N PRO A 634 -5.35 -29.08 -12.48
CA PRO A 634 -5.70 -29.58 -13.80
C PRO A 634 -5.54 -28.49 -14.86
N TRP A 635 -4.31 -28.33 -15.39
CA TRP A 635 -4.00 -27.32 -16.39
C TRP A 635 -4.90 -27.41 -17.63
N ASP A 636 -5.57 -26.31 -17.97
CA ASP A 636 -6.36 -26.17 -19.19
C ASP A 636 -5.49 -25.57 -20.31
N THR A 637 -5.29 -26.32 -21.39
CA THR A 637 -4.46 -25.89 -22.54
C THR A 637 -5.11 -24.79 -23.38
N THR A 638 -6.41 -24.56 -23.20
CA THR A 638 -7.16 -23.48 -23.85
C THR A 638 -7.18 -22.19 -23.04
N SER A 639 -6.75 -22.26 -21.77
CA SER A 639 -6.68 -21.09 -20.89
C SER A 639 -5.76 -20.01 -21.46
N THR A 640 -6.22 -18.76 -21.35
CA THR A 640 -5.41 -17.57 -21.63
C THR A 640 -4.91 -16.87 -20.37
N TYR A 641 -5.39 -17.29 -19.19
CA TYR A 641 -5.00 -16.72 -17.89
C TYR A 641 -4.03 -17.62 -17.11
N ILE A 642 -4.34 -18.92 -16.98
CA ILE A 642 -3.62 -19.85 -16.12
C ILE A 642 -2.88 -20.87 -16.99
N LYS A 643 -1.58 -20.63 -17.20
CA LYS A 643 -0.72 -21.47 -18.02
C LYS A 643 0.36 -22.14 -17.18
N LYS A 644 0.61 -23.43 -17.42
CA LYS A 644 1.79 -24.12 -16.89
C LYS A 644 3.06 -23.41 -17.37
N PRO A 645 3.88 -22.86 -16.46
CA PRO A 645 5.11 -22.18 -16.86
C PRO A 645 6.17 -23.20 -17.27
N PRO A 646 7.09 -22.82 -18.18
CA PRO A 646 8.14 -23.71 -18.66
C PRO A 646 9.34 -23.83 -17.69
N PHE A 647 9.29 -23.20 -16.50
CA PHE A 647 10.45 -23.03 -15.61
C PHE A 647 11.14 -24.34 -15.22
N PHE A 648 10.37 -25.40 -15.03
CA PHE A 648 10.87 -26.72 -14.62
C PHE A 648 10.91 -27.73 -15.79
N GLU A 649 10.81 -27.24 -17.04
CA GLU A 649 11.00 -28.08 -18.22
C GLU A 649 12.44 -28.60 -18.23
N ASN A 650 12.58 -29.94 -18.33
CA ASN A 650 13.86 -30.64 -18.32
C ASN A 650 14.68 -30.52 -17.02
N MET A 651 14.05 -30.11 -15.91
CA MET A 651 14.70 -30.15 -14.60
C MET A 651 15.10 -31.59 -14.25
N THR A 652 16.33 -31.76 -13.78
CA THR A 652 16.92 -33.01 -13.30
C THR A 652 17.20 -32.94 -11.80
N GLU A 653 17.36 -34.10 -11.16
CA GLU A 653 17.79 -34.17 -9.75
C GLU A 653 19.26 -33.72 -9.59
N GLU A 654 20.13 -34.10 -10.53
CA GLU A 654 21.52 -33.64 -10.57
C GLU A 654 21.60 -32.21 -11.14
N LEU A 655 22.44 -31.37 -10.53
CA LEU A 655 22.69 -30.00 -11.00
C LEU A 655 23.43 -30.02 -12.35
N PRO A 656 22.97 -29.26 -13.36
CA PRO A 656 23.67 -29.17 -14.64
C PRO A 656 25.01 -28.43 -14.49
N GLN A 657 25.95 -28.74 -15.38
CA GLN A 657 27.22 -28.00 -15.44
C GLN A 657 26.99 -26.56 -15.92
N GLN A 658 27.49 -25.59 -15.16
CA GLN A 658 27.45 -24.18 -15.57
C GLN A 658 28.44 -23.93 -16.72
N ALA A 659 27.98 -23.26 -17.77
CA ALA A 659 28.78 -22.88 -18.94
C ALA A 659 28.82 -21.35 -19.09
N PRO A 660 29.92 -20.78 -19.62
CA PRO A 660 30.01 -19.34 -19.86
C PRO A 660 29.02 -18.90 -20.94
N LEU A 661 28.53 -17.65 -20.81
CA LEU A 661 27.79 -16.99 -21.88
C LEU A 661 28.77 -16.55 -22.98
N VAL A 662 28.60 -17.07 -24.20
CA VAL A 662 29.46 -16.77 -25.36
C VAL A 662 28.68 -15.93 -26.37
N ASP A 663 29.28 -14.85 -26.86
CA ASP A 663 28.73 -13.97 -27.92
C ASP A 663 27.32 -13.39 -27.66
N ALA A 664 26.98 -13.11 -26.40
CA ALA A 664 25.70 -12.50 -26.02
C ALA A 664 25.52 -11.11 -26.67
N ARG A 665 24.32 -10.84 -27.21
CA ARG A 665 23.96 -9.54 -27.81
C ARG A 665 23.23 -8.66 -26.78
N CYS A 666 23.47 -7.35 -26.86
CA CYS A 666 22.69 -6.36 -26.11
C CYS A 666 21.29 -6.24 -26.74
N LEU A 667 20.24 -6.61 -25.99
CA LEU A 667 18.85 -6.52 -26.46
C LEU A 667 18.29 -5.09 -26.38
N LEU A 668 18.60 -4.36 -25.31
CA LEU A 668 18.16 -2.99 -25.05
C LEU A 668 19.31 -2.20 -24.40
N ASN A 669 19.50 -0.94 -24.82
CA ASN A 669 20.38 0.02 -24.16
C ASN A 669 19.50 1.11 -23.52
N LEU A 670 19.37 1.08 -22.19
CA LEU A 670 18.43 1.90 -21.43
C LEU A 670 19.17 2.96 -20.61
N GLY A 671 18.46 4.05 -20.27
CA GLY A 671 18.95 5.11 -19.38
C GLY A 671 18.58 4.90 -17.91
N ASP A 672 18.59 5.98 -17.14
CA ASP A 672 18.27 5.95 -15.71
C ASP A 672 16.77 5.85 -15.43
N SER A 673 16.42 5.44 -14.20
CA SER A 673 15.04 5.44 -13.67
C SER A 673 14.03 4.60 -14.46
N VAL A 674 14.49 3.53 -15.10
CA VAL A 674 13.60 2.50 -15.67
C VAL A 674 12.88 1.81 -14.53
N THR A 675 11.56 2.06 -14.43
CA THR A 675 10.72 1.44 -13.39
C THR A 675 10.29 0.03 -13.79
N THR A 676 9.81 -0.75 -12.82
CA THR A 676 9.19 -2.06 -13.11
C THR A 676 7.98 -1.96 -14.03
N ASP A 677 7.24 -0.84 -14.02
CA ASP A 677 6.14 -0.60 -14.98
C ASP A 677 6.64 -0.49 -16.44
N HIS A 678 7.88 -0.06 -16.68
CA HIS A 678 8.48 -0.07 -18.02
C HIS A 678 8.94 -1.48 -18.44
N ILE A 679 9.42 -2.27 -17.48
CA ILE A 679 9.92 -3.63 -17.70
C ILE A 679 8.76 -4.63 -17.88
N SER A 680 7.72 -4.48 -17.07
CA SER A 680 6.53 -5.34 -17.00
C SER A 680 5.29 -4.48 -16.68
N PRO A 681 4.62 -3.91 -17.70
CA PRO A 681 3.45 -3.06 -17.50
C PRO A 681 2.25 -3.87 -16.98
N ALA A 682 1.57 -3.33 -15.97
CA ALA A 682 0.42 -3.96 -15.31
C ALA A 682 -0.94 -3.28 -15.61
N GLY A 683 -1.00 -2.50 -16.70
CA GLY A 683 -2.19 -1.76 -17.13
C GLY A 683 -2.70 -2.23 -18.49
N SER A 684 -3.29 -1.32 -19.25
CA SER A 684 -3.91 -1.65 -20.54
C SER A 684 -2.94 -2.27 -21.56
N ILE A 685 -3.39 -3.33 -22.24
CA ILE A 685 -2.65 -3.96 -23.33
C ILE A 685 -2.83 -3.15 -24.63
N ALA A 686 -1.76 -2.54 -25.11
CA ALA A 686 -1.78 -1.73 -26.33
C ALA A 686 -2.16 -2.54 -27.58
N ARG A 687 -3.00 -1.96 -28.46
CA ARG A 687 -3.54 -2.66 -29.64
C ARG A 687 -2.49 -3.16 -30.63
N ASN A 688 -1.36 -2.49 -30.71
CA ASN A 688 -0.25 -2.80 -31.60
C ASN A 688 0.82 -3.70 -30.94
N SER A 689 0.58 -4.25 -29.74
CA SER A 689 1.55 -5.05 -28.99
C SER A 689 1.59 -6.53 -29.41
N PRO A 690 2.70 -7.25 -29.13
CA PRO A 690 2.77 -8.71 -29.28
C PRO A 690 1.71 -9.45 -28.46
N ALA A 691 1.45 -9.02 -27.22
CA ALA A 691 0.44 -9.63 -26.34
C ALA A 691 -0.97 -9.55 -26.95
N ALA A 692 -1.31 -8.41 -27.54
CA ALA A 692 -2.61 -8.24 -28.18
C ALA A 692 -2.80 -9.13 -29.42
N ARG A 693 -1.74 -9.32 -30.21
CA ARG A 693 -1.75 -10.28 -31.34
C ARG A 693 -1.96 -11.72 -30.85
N TYR A 694 -1.23 -12.12 -29.81
CA TYR A 694 -1.34 -13.45 -29.20
C TYR A 694 -2.77 -13.75 -28.70
N LEU A 695 -3.43 -12.76 -28.09
CA LEU A 695 -4.81 -12.89 -27.59
C LEU A 695 -5.84 -12.89 -28.73
N ALA A 696 -5.64 -12.06 -29.76
CA ALA A 696 -6.50 -12.02 -30.94
C ALA A 696 -6.48 -13.36 -31.71
N GLU A 697 -5.32 -14.00 -31.83
CA GLU A 697 -5.17 -15.35 -32.42
C GLU A 697 -5.97 -16.43 -31.65
N ARG A 698 -6.33 -16.16 -30.39
CA ARG A 698 -7.13 -17.04 -29.52
C ARG A 698 -8.59 -16.60 -29.42
N GLY A 699 -9.03 -15.70 -30.30
CA GLY A 699 -10.42 -15.26 -30.39
C GLY A 699 -10.85 -14.28 -29.27
N GLN A 700 -9.91 -13.71 -28.51
CA GLN A 700 -10.25 -12.73 -27.47
C GLN A 700 -10.56 -11.36 -28.10
N ALA A 701 -11.71 -10.78 -27.72
CA ALA A 701 -12.10 -9.46 -28.18
C ALA A 701 -11.33 -8.37 -27.42
N PHE A 702 -10.90 -7.32 -28.14
CA PHE A 702 -10.05 -6.26 -27.62
C PHE A 702 -10.61 -5.47 -26.43
N GLN A 703 -11.94 -5.46 -26.25
CA GLN A 703 -12.60 -4.73 -25.16
C GLN A 703 -12.49 -5.42 -23.79
N LEU A 704 -12.00 -6.66 -23.72
CA LEU A 704 -11.97 -7.49 -22.51
C LEU A 704 -10.57 -7.66 -21.89
N ILE A 705 -9.54 -7.05 -22.48
CA ILE A 705 -8.15 -7.37 -22.17
C ILE A 705 -7.55 -6.24 -21.33
N LEU A 706 -7.68 -6.37 -20.01
CA LEU A 706 -6.81 -5.71 -19.03
C LEU A 706 -6.12 -6.81 -18.23
N THR A 707 -4.85 -6.57 -17.86
CA THR A 707 -3.92 -7.56 -17.27
C THR A 707 -4.44 -8.25 -16.02
#